data_AF-A0A550BZN2-F1
#
_entry.id   AF-A0A550BZN2-F1
#
_cell.length_a   1.000
_cell.length_b   1.000
_cell.length_c   1.000
_cell.angle_alpha   90.00
_cell.angle_beta   90.00
_cell.angle_gamma   90.00
#
_symmetry.space_group_name_H-M   'P 1'
#
loop_
_entity.id
_entity.type
_entity.pdbx_description
1 polymer ?
#
loop_
_entity_poly.entity_id
_entity_poly.type
_entity_poly.pdbx_seq_one_letter_code
_entity_poly.pdbx_strand_id
1 'polypeptide(L)'
;MLSKNLKQRVELLAGRGDVVAQSFLSLQPSKAAVDIDVDVEDADTSKPPFRRAYRTLQQKLDLLWWFISEVLYWSYGEMLYHTAHGAGPGMASHTQYDKLSRFFRGHDTHFAPSKIIKLWFSHAYGSSRVAGKHDLYALSPEYSEIKGPMRAALTAFAAQVTVEKLERDAEAGIKPANSLHSQPGEVLAVRKKRRPIDNVATNIISTMMFRRSNRANLLPVASGILHFGCLAAFDIHRFNSRVGNTPCYNTLIKTLGRLAEDSAAAARAYGEDPQKLNIIRLDNVHNYHLNRDLRIGRENKLLTGIFGVLYEAEDYVNASVSSFSIDEKRHHVDAGKRAEVTVDMLHNLVDFKHINTVLALQWVQVLVDYIPELAHLSKGVQGLYKQHAAKDPLPVRQTKIHPLACCSKNEMYYTELRDAYGDILEQIGQTRDHHDNNLVVAGGDGFMVQKTHEMQEMLQHEENVIDKLENLLPTLKGWHQRFTSNNEHIDTHYGEPLTSDYSTLGHSATRLGRRRPADLKKFDYAQGSQLMYLVLDARMLDCWRLCFRTEDIFEFFAVCKAAGLLPSVDGLFTQAKQLTRAYMSLREHETVLSGEGIERLIIPVGEEWDSIVEDDSSKDFGMLNGGKRAVHTGSQRTTTRKAAKAKKTKAEPEGSQYSGDLALANSRTFMRIAALSRESMIATAAGDPGRVYEVTKCQLFQFAGSSCTNYTEYLLETIISLEYESSPEMKTALLRLSLVNLTGKANHFCEGDLLQEYFNRLLDAVAQHKGVDYSDPFLRNIWSRNVLHVAQLRTEWVEGVGLGKRSARHSDPTTKAEIRTLLALYRGHQLHVYRAGRVLDGATDRDRVNKGVENLKKTRLTKYIGRTSRKRGLARRLAKSAESRGSGQGLPGVPTAAAEESSDEEGGMTGNAPLRDEDEGGQSVLGVAFAALDSEGRVHLRRVDFQQEATAVVERLEEERQLSLEDDDDEEENTPGTDEALPSFDDPMLDKTDDETA
;
A
#
# COMPACT_ATOMS: atom_id res chain seq x y z
N MET A 1 -39.27 -42.52 -54.00
CA MET A 1 -40.73 -42.65 -53.83
C MET A 1 -41.51 -41.35 -54.10
N LEU A 2 -40.92 -40.15 -53.97
CA LEU A 2 -41.61 -38.87 -54.24
C LEU A 2 -41.77 -38.51 -55.74
N SER A 3 -40.82 -38.86 -56.62
CA SER A 3 -40.94 -38.59 -58.08
C SER A 3 -42.12 -39.31 -58.72
N LYS A 4 -42.40 -40.55 -58.27
CA LYS A 4 -43.58 -41.31 -58.69
C LYS A 4 -44.89 -40.62 -58.28
N ASN A 5 -44.92 -39.89 -57.16
CA ASN A 5 -46.11 -39.17 -56.68
C ASN A 5 -46.28 -37.82 -57.41
N LEU A 6 -45.18 -37.12 -57.74
CA LEU A 6 -45.24 -35.87 -58.50
C LEU A 6 -45.75 -36.08 -59.92
N LYS A 7 -45.18 -37.05 -60.66
CA LYS A 7 -45.60 -37.37 -62.02
C LYS A 7 -47.07 -37.78 -62.08
N GLN A 8 -47.52 -38.64 -61.16
CA GLN A 8 -48.92 -39.04 -61.05
C GLN A 8 -49.86 -37.86 -60.77
N ARG A 9 -49.44 -36.88 -59.97
CA ARG A 9 -50.24 -35.68 -59.68
C ARG A 9 -50.32 -34.73 -60.88
N VAL A 10 -49.24 -34.61 -61.66
CA VAL A 10 -49.24 -33.85 -62.93
C VAL A 10 -50.09 -34.56 -63.99
N GLU A 11 -50.00 -35.89 -64.11
CA GLU A 11 -50.86 -36.72 -64.96
C GLU A 11 -52.34 -36.60 -64.56
N LEU A 12 -52.65 -36.54 -63.26
CA LEU A 12 -54.01 -36.27 -62.76
C LEU A 12 -54.52 -34.87 -63.14
N LEU A 13 -53.66 -33.85 -63.11
CA LEU A 13 -54.03 -32.51 -63.58
C LEU A 13 -54.32 -32.52 -65.09
N ALA A 14 -53.49 -33.20 -65.88
CA ALA A 14 -53.69 -33.36 -67.30
C ALA A 14 -54.97 -34.16 -67.63
N GLY A 15 -55.26 -35.22 -66.87
CA GLY A 15 -56.49 -36.01 -66.99
C GLY A 15 -57.77 -35.24 -66.63
N ARG A 16 -57.66 -34.14 -65.87
CA ARG A 16 -58.76 -33.20 -65.58
C ARG A 16 -58.90 -32.05 -66.59
N GLY A 17 -58.17 -32.11 -67.70
CA GLY A 17 -58.24 -31.12 -68.78
C GLY A 17 -57.35 -29.89 -68.61
N ASP A 18 -56.34 -29.92 -67.72
CA ASP A 18 -55.36 -28.82 -67.61
C ASP A 18 -54.43 -28.82 -68.84
N VAL A 19 -54.66 -27.86 -69.75
CA VAL A 19 -53.94 -27.73 -71.02
C VAL A 19 -52.43 -27.57 -70.84
N VAL A 20 -51.97 -26.90 -69.78
CA VAL A 20 -50.53 -26.68 -69.56
C VAL A 20 -49.88 -27.96 -69.04
N ALA A 21 -50.55 -28.69 -68.15
CA ALA A 21 -50.07 -29.99 -67.71
C ALA A 21 -50.06 -31.01 -68.87
N GLN A 22 -51.05 -30.95 -69.77
CA GLN A 22 -51.08 -31.74 -71.00
C GLN A 22 -49.94 -31.36 -71.95
N SER A 23 -49.71 -30.06 -72.21
CA SER A 23 -48.59 -29.59 -73.03
C SER A 23 -47.25 -30.03 -72.44
N PHE A 24 -47.07 -29.87 -71.13
CA PHE A 24 -45.86 -30.31 -70.44
C PHE A 24 -45.65 -31.83 -70.55
N LEU A 25 -46.67 -32.65 -70.35
CA LEU A 25 -46.57 -34.10 -70.53
C LEU A 25 -46.40 -34.55 -71.99
N SER A 26 -46.87 -33.74 -72.96
CA SER A 26 -46.76 -34.01 -74.39
C SER A 26 -45.40 -33.67 -74.99
N LEU A 27 -44.57 -32.88 -74.27
CA LEU A 27 -43.17 -32.69 -74.61
C LEU A 27 -42.46 -34.03 -74.40
N GLN A 28 -42.24 -34.78 -75.47
CA GLN A 28 -41.51 -36.04 -75.38
C GLN A 28 -40.09 -35.79 -74.87
N PRO A 29 -39.57 -36.62 -73.96
CA PRO A 29 -38.16 -36.56 -73.58
C PRO A 29 -37.32 -37.03 -74.77
N SER A 30 -36.88 -36.10 -75.62
CA SER A 30 -35.78 -36.36 -76.54
C SER A 30 -34.53 -36.62 -75.72
N LYS A 31 -33.97 -37.83 -75.85
CA LYS A 31 -32.69 -38.22 -75.25
C LYS A 31 -31.47 -37.68 -75.99
N ALA A 32 -31.65 -36.74 -76.92
CA ALA A 32 -30.54 -36.09 -77.61
C ALA A 32 -30.53 -34.62 -77.20
N ALA A 33 -29.43 -34.20 -76.56
CA ALA A 33 -29.03 -32.81 -76.50
C ALA A 33 -28.86 -32.33 -77.95
N VAL A 34 -29.86 -31.61 -78.44
CA VAL A 34 -29.75 -30.81 -79.65
C VAL A 34 -30.01 -29.40 -79.18
N ASP A 35 -29.00 -28.53 -79.30
CA ASP A 35 -29.18 -27.10 -79.14
C ASP A 35 -30.28 -26.68 -80.11
N ILE A 36 -31.44 -26.32 -79.56
CA ILE A 36 -32.53 -25.75 -80.34
C ILE A 36 -32.25 -24.25 -80.38
N ASP A 37 -31.56 -23.81 -81.42
CA ASP A 37 -31.68 -22.44 -81.92
C ASP A 37 -33.13 -22.27 -82.41
N VAL A 38 -33.91 -21.45 -81.70
CA VAL A 38 -35.26 -21.09 -82.13
C VAL A 38 -35.15 -19.82 -82.96
N ASP A 39 -35.00 -20.01 -84.28
CA ASP A 39 -35.32 -18.98 -85.25
C ASP A 39 -36.84 -18.72 -85.19
N VAL A 40 -37.20 -17.47 -84.90
CA VAL A 40 -38.59 -17.02 -84.82
C VAL A 40 -39.03 -16.62 -86.22
N GLU A 41 -39.73 -17.51 -86.93
CA GLU A 41 -40.52 -17.11 -88.10
C GLU A 41 -41.94 -16.70 -87.66
N ASP A 42 -42.32 -15.50 -88.11
CA ASP A 42 -43.62 -14.86 -87.91
C ASP A 42 -44.77 -15.69 -88.52
N ALA A 43 -45.70 -16.11 -87.68
CA ALA A 43 -47.03 -16.56 -88.11
C ALA A 43 -48.13 -15.75 -87.42
N ASP A 44 -48.89 -15.12 -88.30
CA ASP A 44 -50.04 -14.25 -88.17
C ASP A 44 -51.00 -14.52 -86.98
N THR A 45 -51.35 -13.41 -86.35
CA THR A 45 -52.29 -13.22 -85.25
C THR A 45 -53.73 -13.58 -85.64
N SER A 46 -54.42 -14.44 -84.88
CA SER A 46 -55.89 -14.32 -84.67
C SER A 46 -56.56 -15.34 -83.71
N LYS A 47 -55.87 -15.91 -82.71
CA LYS A 47 -56.56 -16.55 -81.56
C LYS A 47 -55.84 -16.27 -80.23
N PRO A 48 -56.49 -15.70 -79.20
CA PRO A 48 -55.87 -15.54 -77.89
C PRO A 48 -55.76 -16.93 -77.22
N PRO A 49 -54.58 -17.36 -76.73
CA PRO A 49 -54.46 -18.67 -76.11
C PRO A 49 -54.89 -18.61 -74.64
N PHE A 50 -55.95 -19.37 -74.36
CA PHE A 50 -56.28 -20.05 -73.10
C PHE A 50 -56.73 -19.22 -71.87
N ARG A 51 -57.95 -19.53 -71.39
CA ARG A 51 -58.42 -19.21 -70.04
C ARG A 51 -57.36 -19.67 -69.02
N ARG A 52 -56.84 -18.76 -68.19
CA ARG A 52 -55.94 -19.10 -67.09
C ARG A 52 -56.64 -20.10 -66.16
N ALA A 53 -56.22 -21.36 -66.18
CA ALA A 53 -56.66 -22.33 -65.19
C ALA A 53 -56.24 -21.85 -63.79
N TYR A 54 -57.19 -21.73 -62.87
CA TYR A 54 -56.88 -21.35 -61.50
C TYR A 54 -56.22 -22.53 -60.79
N ARG A 55 -54.93 -22.41 -60.50
CA ARG A 55 -54.12 -23.44 -59.82
C ARG A 55 -53.89 -23.07 -58.36
N THR A 56 -54.02 -24.05 -57.47
CA THR A 56 -53.59 -23.91 -56.08
C THR A 56 -52.07 -23.71 -56.01
N LEU A 57 -51.56 -23.14 -54.91
CA LEU A 57 -50.12 -22.93 -54.72
C LEU A 57 -49.34 -24.24 -54.89
N GLN A 58 -49.83 -25.34 -54.32
CA GLN A 58 -49.18 -26.64 -54.42
C GLN A 58 -49.16 -27.15 -55.87
N GLN A 59 -50.23 -26.95 -56.65
CA GLN A 59 -50.25 -27.35 -58.06
C GLN A 59 -49.24 -26.54 -58.90
N LYS A 60 -49.05 -25.24 -58.60
CA LYS A 60 -48.03 -24.41 -59.24
C LYS A 60 -46.63 -24.90 -58.89
N LEU A 61 -46.39 -25.23 -57.62
CA LEU A 61 -45.11 -25.79 -57.16
C LEU A 61 -44.86 -27.16 -57.79
N ASP A 62 -45.85 -28.04 -57.85
CA ASP A 62 -45.72 -29.37 -58.44
C ASP A 62 -45.33 -29.28 -59.93
N LEU A 63 -45.98 -28.37 -60.68
CA LEU A 63 -45.61 -28.10 -62.08
C LEU A 63 -44.21 -27.52 -62.22
N LEU A 64 -43.85 -26.55 -61.35
CA LEU A 64 -42.51 -25.96 -61.35
C LEU A 64 -41.44 -27.01 -61.06
N TRP A 65 -41.64 -27.85 -60.05
CA TRP A 65 -40.69 -28.92 -59.71
C TRP A 65 -40.56 -29.94 -60.81
N TRP A 66 -41.67 -30.34 -61.43
CA TRP A 66 -41.67 -31.24 -62.57
C TRP A 66 -40.93 -30.63 -63.76
N PHE A 67 -41.16 -29.35 -64.07
CA PHE A 67 -40.47 -28.65 -65.15
C PHE A 67 -38.96 -28.57 -64.91
N ILE A 68 -38.55 -28.19 -63.69
CA ILE A 68 -37.14 -28.11 -63.30
C ILE A 68 -36.47 -29.49 -63.44
N SER A 69 -37.09 -30.56 -62.93
CA SER A 69 -36.44 -31.88 -62.88
C SER A 69 -36.55 -32.68 -64.18
N GLU A 70 -37.69 -32.64 -64.86
CA GLU A 70 -37.99 -33.51 -66.01
C GLU A 70 -37.81 -32.83 -67.37
N VAL A 71 -37.86 -31.49 -67.42
CA VAL A 71 -37.66 -30.73 -68.68
C VAL A 71 -36.29 -30.09 -68.73
N LEU A 72 -35.93 -29.34 -67.68
CA LEU A 72 -34.63 -28.65 -67.63
C LEU A 72 -33.49 -29.55 -67.15
N TYR A 73 -33.80 -30.68 -66.50
CA TYR A 73 -32.83 -31.54 -65.84
C TYR A 73 -31.91 -30.79 -64.86
N TRP A 74 -32.43 -29.74 -64.23
CA TRP A 74 -31.72 -28.94 -63.23
C TRP A 74 -32.15 -29.33 -61.82
N SER A 75 -31.24 -29.20 -60.86
CA SER A 75 -31.60 -29.09 -59.45
C SER A 75 -32.12 -27.67 -59.15
N TYR A 76 -32.82 -27.53 -58.02
CA TYR A 76 -33.23 -26.19 -57.56
C TYR A 76 -32.02 -25.28 -57.30
N GLY A 77 -30.90 -25.86 -56.84
CA GLY A 77 -29.64 -25.14 -56.63
C GLY A 77 -29.05 -24.61 -57.94
N GLU A 78 -28.99 -25.44 -58.98
CA GLU A 78 -28.53 -25.03 -60.31
C GLU A 78 -29.44 -23.97 -60.92
N MET A 79 -30.77 -24.11 -60.76
CA MET A 79 -31.71 -23.07 -61.18
C MET A 79 -31.44 -21.74 -60.47
N LEU A 80 -31.31 -21.73 -59.13
CA LEU A 80 -31.02 -20.51 -58.38
C LEU A 80 -29.64 -19.92 -58.73
N TYR A 81 -28.64 -20.77 -58.93
CA TYR A 81 -27.30 -20.34 -59.31
C TYR A 81 -27.33 -19.70 -60.70
N HIS A 82 -27.79 -20.40 -61.74
CA HIS A 82 -27.78 -19.90 -63.12
C HIS A 82 -28.79 -18.77 -63.36
N THR A 83 -29.85 -18.65 -62.55
CA THR A 83 -30.72 -17.48 -62.62
C THR A 83 -30.02 -16.25 -62.06
N ALA A 84 -29.33 -16.35 -60.92
CA ALA A 84 -28.62 -15.21 -60.32
C ALA A 84 -27.25 -14.91 -60.97
N HIS A 85 -26.59 -15.92 -61.52
CA HIS A 85 -25.27 -15.83 -62.14
C HIS A 85 -25.41 -15.29 -63.57
N GLY A 86 -24.66 -14.24 -63.92
CA GLY A 86 -24.74 -13.58 -65.24
C GLY A 86 -25.83 -12.51 -65.38
N ALA A 87 -26.59 -12.19 -64.32
CA ALA A 87 -27.66 -11.18 -64.33
C ALA A 87 -27.19 -9.71 -64.31
N GLY A 88 -26.01 -9.42 -64.86
CA GLY A 88 -25.48 -8.05 -65.02
C GLY A 88 -25.99 -7.36 -66.29
N PRO A 89 -25.90 -6.02 -66.39
CA PRO A 89 -26.26 -5.29 -67.61
C PRO A 89 -25.49 -5.86 -68.82
N GLY A 90 -26.21 -6.34 -69.84
CA GLY A 90 -25.61 -6.88 -71.07
C GLY A 90 -25.23 -8.37 -71.07
N MET A 91 -25.43 -9.11 -69.97
CA MET A 91 -25.08 -10.54 -69.88
C MET A 91 -26.27 -11.50 -69.72
N ALA A 92 -27.49 -10.97 -69.58
CA ALA A 92 -28.71 -11.75 -69.41
C ALA A 92 -29.83 -11.29 -70.34
N SER A 93 -30.81 -12.17 -70.61
CA SER A 93 -32.02 -11.79 -71.35
C SER A 93 -32.75 -10.64 -70.63
N HIS A 94 -33.39 -9.74 -71.38
CA HIS A 94 -34.11 -8.59 -70.82
C HIS A 94 -35.15 -9.01 -69.75
N THR A 95 -35.79 -10.17 -69.96
CA THR A 95 -36.73 -10.76 -69.02
C THR A 95 -36.06 -11.20 -67.71
N GLN A 96 -34.89 -11.82 -67.78
CA GLN A 96 -34.15 -12.26 -66.58
C GLN A 96 -33.69 -11.06 -65.74
N TYR A 97 -33.13 -10.04 -66.39
CA TYR A 97 -32.68 -8.82 -65.72
C TYR A 97 -33.83 -8.07 -65.01
N ASP A 98 -34.97 -7.85 -65.69
CA ASP A 98 -36.11 -7.13 -65.14
C ASP A 98 -36.75 -7.86 -63.94
N LYS A 99 -36.83 -9.20 -63.99
CA LYS A 99 -37.37 -10.00 -62.88
C LYS A 99 -36.45 -10.05 -61.67
N LEU A 100 -35.14 -10.20 -61.87
CA LEU A 100 -34.17 -10.31 -60.78
C LEU A 100 -33.84 -8.96 -60.14
N SER A 101 -33.73 -7.89 -60.95
CA SER A 101 -33.48 -6.54 -60.44
C SER A 101 -34.60 -6.08 -59.50
N ARG A 102 -35.87 -6.34 -59.86
CA ARG A 102 -37.01 -6.05 -58.97
C ARG A 102 -36.95 -6.85 -57.67
N PHE A 103 -36.55 -8.13 -57.74
CA PHE A 103 -36.42 -9.00 -56.58
C PHE A 103 -35.31 -8.53 -55.63
N PHE A 104 -34.09 -8.32 -56.13
CA PHE A 104 -32.94 -7.95 -55.31
C PHE A 104 -33.04 -6.54 -54.71
N ARG A 105 -33.74 -5.61 -55.37
CA ARG A 105 -34.07 -4.29 -54.81
C ARG A 105 -35.14 -4.34 -53.71
N GLY A 106 -35.77 -5.49 -53.49
CA GLY A 106 -36.79 -5.66 -52.46
C GLY A 106 -38.09 -4.90 -52.73
N HIS A 107 -38.40 -4.58 -53.99
CA HIS A 107 -39.63 -3.86 -54.36
C HIS A 107 -40.91 -4.65 -54.03
N ASP A 108 -40.82 -5.98 -53.94
CA ASP A 108 -41.91 -6.82 -53.44
C ASP A 108 -41.80 -6.96 -51.90
N THR A 109 -42.66 -6.24 -51.18
CA THR A 109 -42.66 -6.24 -49.71
C THR A 109 -43.15 -7.56 -49.11
N HIS A 110 -43.88 -8.38 -49.86
CA HIS A 110 -44.38 -9.67 -49.40
C HIS A 110 -43.34 -10.78 -49.58
N PHE A 111 -42.58 -10.76 -50.68
CA PHE A 111 -41.59 -11.79 -51.03
C PHE A 111 -40.14 -11.29 -51.10
N ALA A 112 -39.80 -10.27 -50.31
CA ALA A 112 -38.45 -9.69 -50.27
C ALA A 112 -37.34 -10.72 -49.96
N PRO A 113 -36.11 -10.51 -50.47
CA PRO A 113 -34.96 -11.39 -50.21
C PRO A 113 -34.71 -11.64 -48.71
N SER A 114 -34.88 -10.61 -47.87
CA SER A 114 -34.70 -10.72 -46.41
C SER A 114 -35.67 -11.69 -45.74
N LYS A 115 -36.94 -11.74 -46.20
CA LYS A 115 -37.93 -12.71 -45.71
C LYS A 115 -37.60 -14.13 -46.15
N ILE A 116 -37.08 -14.29 -47.37
CA ILE A 116 -36.65 -15.58 -47.89
C ILE A 116 -35.43 -16.09 -47.12
N ILE A 117 -34.43 -15.25 -46.85
CA ILE A 117 -33.28 -15.59 -46.02
C ILE A 117 -33.74 -15.98 -44.60
N LYS A 118 -34.69 -15.25 -44.01
CA LYS A 118 -35.28 -15.61 -42.70
C LYS A 118 -35.98 -16.98 -42.75
N LEU A 119 -36.72 -17.27 -43.82
CA LEU A 119 -37.36 -18.58 -44.03
C LEU A 119 -36.30 -19.67 -44.14
N TRP A 120 -35.27 -19.49 -44.96
CA TRP A 120 -34.14 -20.42 -45.10
C TRP A 120 -33.41 -20.67 -43.77
N PHE A 121 -33.16 -19.61 -43.01
CA PHE A 121 -32.51 -19.68 -41.69
C PHE A 121 -33.35 -20.43 -40.65
N SER A 122 -34.67 -20.28 -40.68
CA SER A 122 -35.60 -20.89 -39.71
C SER A 122 -36.17 -22.25 -40.15
N HIS A 123 -35.98 -22.66 -41.42
CA HIS A 123 -36.52 -23.90 -41.96
C HIS A 123 -35.93 -25.14 -41.28
N ALA A 124 -36.76 -26.16 -41.06
CA ALA A 124 -36.34 -27.41 -40.41
C ALA A 124 -35.21 -28.13 -41.16
N TYR A 125 -35.26 -28.17 -42.50
CA TYR A 125 -34.18 -28.73 -43.33
C TYR A 125 -32.88 -27.91 -43.32
N GLY A 126 -32.94 -26.62 -42.97
CA GLY A 126 -31.77 -25.76 -42.79
C GLY A 126 -31.12 -25.87 -41.40
N SER A 127 -31.71 -26.69 -40.51
CA SER A 127 -31.30 -26.89 -39.12
C SER A 127 -31.04 -28.37 -38.86
N SER A 128 -29.80 -28.83 -39.02
CA SER A 128 -29.45 -30.20 -38.61
C SER A 128 -29.57 -30.36 -37.10
N ARG A 129 -30.19 -31.45 -36.63
CA ARG A 129 -30.28 -31.78 -35.21
C ARG A 129 -28.99 -32.33 -34.61
N VAL A 130 -28.00 -32.73 -35.44
CA VAL A 130 -26.80 -33.45 -34.96
C VAL A 130 -25.47 -32.98 -35.61
N ALA A 131 -25.46 -32.40 -36.81
CA ALA A 131 -24.22 -32.01 -37.51
C ALA A 131 -24.25 -30.52 -37.94
N GLY A 132 -23.35 -29.67 -37.42
CA GLY A 132 -23.23 -28.25 -37.81
C GLY A 132 -23.49 -27.21 -36.70
N LYS A 133 -23.55 -27.60 -35.42
CA LYS A 133 -23.56 -26.63 -34.30
C LYS A 133 -22.18 -25.98 -34.07
N HIS A 134 -21.10 -26.69 -34.39
CA HIS A 134 -19.73 -26.21 -34.19
C HIS A 134 -19.32 -25.13 -35.18
N ASP A 135 -20.01 -25.02 -36.33
CA ASP A 135 -19.67 -24.08 -37.41
C ASP A 135 -20.54 -22.81 -37.41
N LEU A 136 -21.40 -22.63 -36.40
CA LEU A 136 -22.19 -21.40 -36.26
C LEU A 136 -21.27 -20.22 -35.95
N TYR A 137 -21.29 -19.20 -36.80
CA TYR A 137 -20.44 -18.00 -36.68
C TYR A 137 -18.93 -18.31 -36.77
N ALA A 138 -18.54 -19.43 -37.40
CA ALA A 138 -17.14 -19.78 -37.58
C ALA A 138 -16.41 -18.77 -38.47
N LEU A 139 -15.20 -18.38 -38.05
CA LEU A 139 -14.29 -17.55 -38.85
C LEU A 139 -13.39 -18.37 -39.79
N SER A 140 -13.41 -19.70 -39.66
CA SER A 140 -12.71 -20.67 -40.50
C SER A 140 -13.41 -22.03 -40.38
N PRO A 141 -13.56 -22.83 -41.46
CA PRO A 141 -13.14 -22.58 -42.85
C PRO A 141 -14.00 -21.50 -43.56
N GLU A 142 -13.64 -21.14 -44.80
CA GLU A 142 -14.40 -20.13 -45.57
C GLU A 142 -15.88 -20.53 -45.64
N TYR A 143 -16.79 -19.56 -45.51
CA TYR A 143 -18.23 -19.85 -45.47
C TYR A 143 -18.76 -20.65 -46.68
N SER A 144 -18.06 -20.60 -47.82
CA SER A 144 -18.32 -21.36 -49.05
C SER A 144 -17.96 -22.85 -48.95
N GLU A 145 -17.05 -23.22 -48.05
CA GLU A 145 -16.55 -24.57 -47.85
C GLU A 145 -17.33 -25.36 -46.79
N ILE A 146 -18.23 -24.71 -46.06
CA ILE A 146 -19.05 -25.32 -45.01
C ILE A 146 -20.11 -26.24 -45.65
N LYS A 147 -19.73 -27.51 -45.86
CA LYS A 147 -20.63 -28.58 -46.36
C LYS A 147 -21.58 -29.04 -45.23
N GLY A 148 -22.72 -28.35 -45.07
CA GLY A 148 -23.63 -28.61 -43.95
C GLY A 148 -24.96 -27.85 -43.98
N PRO A 149 -25.72 -27.81 -42.87
CA PRO A 149 -27.02 -27.13 -42.80
C PRO A 149 -26.90 -25.64 -43.11
N MET A 150 -27.81 -25.12 -43.94
CA MET A 150 -27.82 -23.73 -44.43
C MET A 150 -27.65 -22.66 -43.35
N ARG A 151 -28.11 -22.92 -42.12
CA ARG A 151 -27.95 -22.02 -40.98
C ARG A 151 -26.48 -21.74 -40.62
N ALA A 152 -25.60 -22.74 -40.70
CA ALA A 152 -24.19 -22.60 -40.35
C ALA A 152 -23.43 -21.77 -41.39
N ALA A 153 -23.65 -22.06 -42.68
CA ALA A 153 -23.06 -21.28 -43.77
C ALA A 153 -23.48 -19.80 -43.73
N LEU A 154 -24.77 -19.52 -43.47
CA LEU A 154 -25.27 -18.13 -43.38
C LEU A 154 -24.70 -17.36 -42.19
N THR A 155 -24.49 -18.00 -41.03
CA THR A 155 -23.94 -17.31 -39.84
C THR A 155 -22.44 -17.12 -39.93
N ALA A 156 -21.72 -18.10 -40.49
CA ALA A 156 -20.30 -17.97 -40.79
C ALA A 156 -20.04 -16.86 -41.82
N PHE A 157 -20.84 -16.79 -42.89
CA PHE A 157 -20.79 -15.69 -43.88
C PHE A 157 -20.92 -14.32 -43.19
N ALA A 158 -21.94 -14.15 -42.35
CA ALA A 158 -22.16 -12.90 -41.64
C ALA A 158 -20.98 -12.54 -40.70
N ALA A 159 -20.43 -13.52 -39.98
CA ALA A 159 -19.31 -13.32 -39.06
C ALA A 159 -18.03 -12.92 -39.81
N GLN A 160 -17.68 -13.65 -40.87
CA GLN A 160 -16.47 -13.41 -41.67
C GLN A 160 -16.51 -12.03 -42.35
N VAL A 161 -17.63 -11.67 -42.99
CA VAL A 161 -17.80 -10.34 -43.62
C VAL A 161 -17.71 -9.21 -42.60
N THR A 162 -18.21 -9.41 -41.38
CA THR A 162 -18.12 -8.40 -40.31
C THR A 162 -16.68 -8.22 -39.83
N VAL A 163 -15.93 -9.31 -39.67
CA VAL A 163 -14.51 -9.26 -39.29
C VAL A 163 -13.68 -8.53 -40.34
N GLU A 164 -13.83 -8.86 -41.62
CA GLU A 164 -13.12 -8.17 -42.70
C GLU A 164 -13.42 -6.66 -42.73
N LYS A 165 -14.64 -6.26 -42.39
CA LYS A 165 -15.03 -4.85 -42.31
C LYS A 165 -14.37 -4.16 -41.11
N LEU A 166 -14.37 -4.81 -39.95
CA LEU A 166 -13.70 -4.29 -38.74
C LEU A 166 -12.19 -4.16 -38.93
N GLU A 167 -11.55 -5.10 -39.61
CA GLU A 167 -10.12 -5.04 -39.94
C GLU A 167 -9.83 -3.85 -40.86
N ARG A 168 -10.63 -3.65 -41.90
CA ARG A 168 -10.52 -2.48 -42.79
C ARG A 168 -10.74 -1.16 -42.04
N ASP A 169 -11.69 -1.09 -41.12
CA ASP A 169 -11.98 0.11 -40.34
C ASP A 169 -10.86 0.40 -39.32
N ALA A 170 -10.29 -0.63 -38.71
CA ALA A 170 -9.13 -0.51 -37.84
C ALA A 170 -7.89 0.00 -38.60
N GLU A 171 -7.62 -0.53 -39.81
CA GLU A 171 -6.54 -0.05 -40.68
C GLU A 171 -6.76 1.40 -41.12
N ALA A 172 -8.01 1.81 -41.37
CA ALA A 172 -8.35 3.20 -41.67
C ALA A 172 -8.14 4.12 -40.44
N GLY A 173 -8.43 3.66 -39.24
CA GLY A 173 -8.22 4.40 -37.98
C GLY A 173 -6.75 4.58 -37.59
N ILE A 174 -5.87 3.65 -38.00
CA ILE A 174 -4.42 3.68 -37.69
C ILE A 174 -3.63 4.59 -38.65
N LYS A 175 -4.27 5.18 -39.67
CA LYS A 175 -3.60 6.12 -40.57
C LYS A 175 -3.03 7.32 -39.79
N PRO A 176 -1.78 7.75 -40.07
CA PRO A 176 -1.13 8.86 -39.35
C PRO A 176 -1.95 10.16 -39.33
N ALA A 177 -2.77 10.39 -40.36
CA ALA A 177 -3.65 11.54 -40.47
C ALA A 177 -4.77 11.56 -39.41
N ASN A 178 -5.08 10.41 -38.78
CA ASN A 178 -6.12 10.27 -37.75
C ASN A 178 -5.53 10.06 -36.34
N SER A 179 -4.19 10.10 -36.19
CA SER A 179 -3.53 9.97 -34.89
C SER A 179 -3.22 11.35 -34.32
N LEU A 180 -3.89 11.69 -33.21
CA LEU A 180 -3.52 12.85 -32.39
C LEU A 180 -2.09 12.62 -31.84
N HIS A 181 -1.19 13.50 -32.26
CA HIS A 181 0.25 13.63 -31.98
C HIS A 181 0.96 12.66 -31.01
N SER A 182 1.89 11.86 -31.56
CA SER A 182 3.27 11.81 -31.05
C SER A 182 4.19 11.24 -32.16
N GLN A 183 5.19 12.02 -32.57
CA GLN A 183 6.28 11.46 -33.37
C GLN A 183 7.14 10.58 -32.47
N PRO A 184 7.42 9.31 -32.83
CA PRO A 184 8.45 8.56 -32.15
C PRO A 184 9.81 9.04 -32.67
N GLY A 185 10.52 9.82 -31.85
CA GLY A 185 11.97 9.76 -31.87
C GLY A 185 12.41 8.31 -31.65
N GLU A 186 13.55 7.92 -32.22
CA GLU A 186 14.10 6.57 -32.10
C GLU A 186 14.12 6.10 -30.64
N VAL A 187 13.15 5.24 -30.28
CA VAL A 187 13.11 4.55 -29.00
C VAL A 187 13.06 3.07 -29.29
N LEU A 188 14.13 2.40 -28.84
CA LEU A 188 14.24 0.97 -28.53
C LEU A 188 12.95 0.19 -28.73
N ALA A 189 12.97 -0.80 -29.63
CA ALA A 189 11.87 -1.71 -29.89
C ALA A 189 11.37 -2.39 -28.59
N VAL A 190 10.44 -1.74 -27.89
CA VAL A 190 9.66 -2.36 -26.82
C VAL A 190 8.74 -3.34 -27.53
N ARG A 191 9.04 -4.63 -27.40
CA ARG A 191 8.20 -5.72 -27.89
C ARG A 191 6.79 -5.52 -27.32
N LYS A 192 5.85 -4.97 -28.10
CA LYS A 192 4.45 -4.78 -27.68
C LYS A 192 3.89 -6.15 -27.33
N LYS A 193 3.81 -6.48 -26.03
CA LYS A 193 3.07 -7.65 -25.57
C LYS A 193 1.60 -7.38 -25.89
N ARG A 194 1.00 -8.21 -26.75
CA ARG A 194 -0.45 -8.15 -27.03
C ARG A 194 -1.21 -8.37 -25.71
N ARG A 195 -2.37 -7.73 -25.57
CA ARG A 195 -3.24 -7.90 -24.39
C ARG A 195 -3.64 -9.39 -24.28
N PRO A 196 -3.61 -10.00 -23.08
CA PRO A 196 -4.03 -11.39 -22.93
C PRO A 196 -5.48 -11.58 -23.40
N ILE A 197 -5.71 -12.52 -24.31
CA ILE A 197 -7.03 -12.80 -24.90
C ILE A 197 -8.03 -13.16 -23.81
N ASP A 198 -7.60 -13.98 -22.84
CA ASP A 198 -8.45 -14.45 -21.74
C ASP A 198 -9.00 -13.28 -20.92
N ASN A 199 -8.16 -12.32 -20.52
CA ASN A 199 -8.59 -11.16 -19.74
C ASN A 199 -9.62 -10.31 -20.50
N VAL A 200 -9.39 -10.10 -21.80
CA VAL A 200 -10.31 -9.33 -22.66
C VAL A 200 -11.64 -10.08 -22.82
N ALA A 201 -11.58 -11.38 -23.11
CA ALA A 201 -12.76 -12.22 -23.27
C ALA A 201 -13.58 -12.30 -21.98
N THR A 202 -12.94 -12.51 -20.82
CA THR A 202 -13.60 -12.55 -19.51
C THR A 202 -14.33 -11.25 -19.21
N ASN A 203 -13.71 -10.10 -19.47
CA ASN A 203 -14.34 -8.80 -19.25
C ASN A 203 -15.57 -8.61 -20.14
N ILE A 204 -15.45 -8.87 -21.45
CA ILE A 204 -16.57 -8.75 -22.41
C ILE A 204 -17.72 -9.69 -22.03
N ILE A 205 -17.42 -10.97 -21.77
CA ILE A 205 -18.42 -11.97 -21.39
C ILE A 205 -19.12 -11.53 -20.11
N SER A 206 -18.37 -11.06 -19.11
CA SER A 206 -18.94 -10.56 -17.85
C SER A 206 -19.91 -9.41 -18.09
N THR A 207 -19.52 -8.40 -18.88
CA THR A 207 -20.39 -7.26 -19.21
C THR A 207 -21.66 -7.71 -19.94
N MET A 208 -21.54 -8.64 -20.89
CA MET A 208 -22.70 -9.21 -21.58
C MET A 208 -23.62 -10.01 -20.64
N MET A 209 -23.04 -10.76 -19.70
CA MET A 209 -23.79 -11.53 -18.70
C MET A 209 -24.49 -10.59 -17.70
N PHE A 210 -23.80 -9.55 -17.22
CA PHE A 210 -24.37 -8.55 -16.30
C PHE A 210 -25.55 -7.80 -16.93
N ARG A 211 -25.43 -7.44 -18.21
CA ARG A 211 -26.55 -6.88 -18.99
C ARG A 211 -27.77 -7.81 -19.03
N ARG A 212 -27.56 -9.13 -19.07
CA ARG A 212 -28.64 -10.12 -19.11
C ARG A 212 -29.20 -10.44 -17.73
N SER A 213 -28.39 -10.37 -16.69
CA SER A 213 -28.79 -10.62 -15.31
C SER A 213 -27.99 -9.78 -14.33
N ASN A 214 -28.69 -9.03 -13.48
CA ASN A 214 -28.09 -8.30 -12.37
C ASN A 214 -27.44 -9.21 -11.30
N ARG A 215 -27.64 -10.53 -11.38
CA ARG A 215 -26.97 -11.52 -10.51
C ARG A 215 -25.59 -11.93 -11.01
N ALA A 216 -25.29 -11.74 -12.30
CA ALA A 216 -23.98 -12.00 -12.88
C ALA A 216 -23.09 -10.75 -12.73
N ASN A 217 -22.91 -10.29 -11.50
CA ASN A 217 -22.34 -8.98 -11.20
C ASN A 217 -21.03 -9.04 -10.39
N LEU A 218 -20.45 -10.21 -10.16
CA LEU A 218 -19.25 -10.35 -9.33
C LEU A 218 -18.08 -9.51 -9.86
N LEU A 219 -17.70 -9.67 -11.12
CA LEU A 219 -16.63 -8.90 -11.73
C LEU A 219 -16.98 -7.40 -11.83
N PRO A 220 -18.20 -6.98 -12.25
CA PRO A 220 -18.58 -5.57 -12.23
C PRO A 220 -18.56 -4.95 -10.83
N VAL A 221 -19.02 -5.65 -9.80
CA VAL A 221 -18.98 -5.19 -8.41
C VAL A 221 -17.53 -5.01 -7.98
N ALA A 222 -16.67 -5.99 -8.23
CA ALA A 222 -15.27 -5.91 -7.86
C ALA A 222 -14.51 -4.81 -8.63
N SER A 223 -14.78 -4.61 -9.93
CA SER A 223 -14.28 -3.45 -10.69
C SER A 223 -14.77 -2.12 -10.11
N GLY A 224 -16.03 -2.06 -9.67
CA GLY A 224 -16.59 -0.87 -9.05
C GLY A 224 -15.97 -0.57 -7.67
N ILE A 225 -15.68 -1.59 -6.87
CA ILE A 225 -14.95 -1.45 -5.60
C ILE A 225 -13.50 -1.01 -5.87
N LEU A 226 -12.84 -1.52 -6.92
CA LEU A 226 -11.51 -1.07 -7.32
C LEU A 226 -11.52 0.41 -7.72
N HIS A 227 -12.45 0.85 -8.57
CA HIS A 227 -12.60 2.27 -8.92
C HIS A 227 -12.82 3.13 -7.68
N PHE A 228 -13.66 2.65 -6.76
CA PHE A 228 -13.94 3.34 -5.51
C PHE A 228 -12.67 3.45 -4.63
N GLY A 229 -11.90 2.36 -4.51
CA GLY A 229 -10.63 2.31 -3.78
C GLY A 229 -9.52 3.15 -4.40
N CYS A 230 -9.59 3.38 -5.72
CA CYS A 230 -8.72 4.30 -6.43
C CYS A 230 -9.23 5.75 -6.42
N LEU A 231 -10.29 6.07 -5.67
CA LEU A 231 -10.90 7.41 -5.61
C LEU A 231 -11.26 7.96 -7.00
N ALA A 232 -11.74 7.09 -7.89
CA ALA A 232 -12.17 7.49 -9.22
C ALA A 232 -13.30 8.53 -9.14
N ALA A 233 -13.28 9.49 -10.06
CA ALA A 233 -14.30 10.54 -10.13
C ALA A 233 -15.71 9.92 -10.26
N PHE A 234 -16.71 10.61 -9.69
CA PHE A 234 -18.10 10.13 -9.72
C PHE A 234 -18.59 9.86 -11.16
N ASP A 235 -18.15 10.67 -12.13
CA ASP A 235 -18.53 10.50 -13.54
C ASP A 235 -17.99 9.21 -14.15
N ILE A 236 -16.81 8.72 -13.74
CA ILE A 236 -16.27 7.42 -14.15
C ILE A 236 -17.20 6.29 -13.70
N HIS A 237 -17.76 6.39 -12.48
CA HIS A 237 -18.74 5.42 -11.99
C HIS A 237 -20.06 5.51 -12.77
N ARG A 238 -20.52 6.71 -13.11
CA ARG A 238 -21.76 6.90 -13.92
C ARG A 238 -21.60 6.29 -15.31
N PHE A 239 -20.49 6.59 -15.98
CA PHE A 239 -20.19 6.06 -17.30
C PHE A 239 -20.07 4.54 -17.29
N ASN A 240 -19.20 3.99 -16.42
CA ASN A 240 -18.96 2.55 -16.35
C ASN A 240 -20.21 1.76 -15.91
N SER A 241 -21.10 2.38 -15.13
CA SER A 241 -22.40 1.79 -14.82
C SER A 241 -23.31 1.66 -16.03
N ARG A 242 -23.22 2.57 -17.01
CA ARG A 242 -24.06 2.53 -18.22
C ARG A 242 -23.57 1.53 -19.25
N VAL A 243 -22.25 1.36 -19.37
CA VAL A 243 -21.65 0.36 -20.28
C VAL A 243 -21.57 -1.04 -19.67
N GLY A 244 -21.94 -1.21 -18.40
CA GLY A 244 -22.02 -2.51 -17.73
C GLY A 244 -20.71 -3.02 -17.12
N ASN A 245 -19.69 -2.16 -17.04
CA ASN A 245 -18.40 -2.48 -16.42
C ASN A 245 -18.46 -2.45 -14.89
N THR A 246 -19.38 -1.66 -14.33
CA THR A 246 -19.64 -1.60 -12.89
C THR A 246 -21.15 -1.56 -12.62
N PRO A 247 -21.63 -1.86 -11.42
CA PRO A 247 -22.97 -1.46 -11.01
C PRO A 247 -23.02 0.05 -10.72
N CYS A 248 -24.22 0.58 -10.46
CA CYS A 248 -24.37 1.99 -10.12
C CYS A 248 -23.72 2.31 -8.77
N TYR A 249 -23.29 3.55 -8.59
CA TYR A 249 -22.59 4.00 -7.38
C TYR A 249 -23.37 3.69 -6.09
N ASN A 250 -24.70 3.89 -6.08
CA ASN A 250 -25.54 3.56 -4.92
C ASN A 250 -25.55 2.07 -4.59
N THR A 251 -25.50 1.19 -5.59
CA THR A 251 -25.38 -0.25 -5.38
C THR A 251 -24.00 -0.60 -4.83
N LEU A 252 -22.94 0.06 -5.28
CA LEU A 252 -21.60 -0.12 -4.70
C LEU A 252 -21.56 0.27 -3.23
N ILE A 253 -22.09 1.44 -2.85
CA ILE A 253 -22.15 1.88 -1.45
C ILE A 253 -22.93 0.89 -0.58
N LYS A 254 -24.10 0.40 -1.05
CA LYS A 254 -24.88 -0.63 -0.33
C LYS A 254 -24.12 -1.95 -0.20
N THR A 255 -23.35 -2.32 -1.22
CA THR A 255 -22.52 -3.54 -1.19
C THR A 255 -21.40 -3.39 -0.17
N LEU A 256 -20.68 -2.26 -0.17
CA LEU A 256 -19.66 -1.95 0.83
C LEU A 256 -20.25 -1.92 2.25
N GLY A 257 -21.46 -1.39 2.42
CA GLY A 257 -22.18 -1.43 3.71
C GLY A 257 -22.41 -2.85 4.21
N ARG A 258 -22.87 -3.76 3.34
CA ARG A 258 -23.02 -5.19 3.71
C ARG A 258 -21.70 -5.87 4.02
N LEU A 259 -20.65 -5.59 3.25
CA LEU A 259 -19.31 -6.11 3.54
C LEU A 259 -18.79 -5.59 4.90
N ALA A 260 -19.12 -4.34 5.25
CA ALA A 260 -18.78 -3.77 6.53
C ALA A 260 -19.58 -4.42 7.69
N GLU A 261 -20.86 -4.72 7.49
CA GLU A 261 -21.69 -5.49 8.44
C GLU A 261 -21.12 -6.90 8.66
N ASP A 262 -20.75 -7.60 7.58
CA ASP A 262 -20.13 -8.94 7.66
C ASP A 262 -18.78 -8.87 8.39
N SER A 263 -17.95 -7.86 8.10
CA SER A 263 -16.67 -7.60 8.78
C SER A 263 -16.88 -7.32 10.28
N ALA A 264 -17.91 -6.52 10.63
CA ALA A 264 -18.26 -6.24 12.01
C ALA A 264 -18.73 -7.49 12.75
N ALA A 265 -19.54 -8.34 12.11
CA ALA A 265 -19.99 -9.60 12.69
C ALA A 265 -18.82 -10.57 12.93
N ALA A 266 -17.87 -10.64 12.00
CA ALA A 266 -16.66 -11.45 12.16
C ALA A 266 -15.78 -10.95 13.32
N ALA A 267 -15.57 -9.64 13.42
CA ALA A 267 -14.82 -9.02 14.52
C ALA A 267 -15.47 -9.32 15.88
N ARG A 268 -16.80 -9.20 15.95
CA ARG A 268 -17.57 -9.50 17.17
C ARG A 268 -17.51 -10.97 17.54
N ALA A 269 -17.70 -11.87 16.57
CA ALA A 269 -17.65 -13.31 16.81
C ALA A 269 -16.26 -13.78 17.29
N TYR A 270 -15.18 -13.16 16.79
CA TYR A 270 -13.84 -13.39 17.33
C TYR A 270 -13.70 -12.81 18.75
N GLY A 271 -14.21 -11.59 18.94
CA GLY A 271 -14.09 -10.84 20.19
C GLY A 271 -14.81 -11.44 21.40
N GLU A 272 -15.91 -12.15 21.16
CA GLU A 272 -16.72 -12.86 22.15
C GLU A 272 -16.23 -14.30 22.44
N ASP A 273 -15.20 -14.78 21.75
CA ASP A 273 -14.66 -16.14 21.97
C ASP A 273 -13.65 -16.14 23.15
N PRO A 274 -13.97 -16.75 24.30
CA PRO A 274 -13.09 -16.76 25.47
C PRO A 274 -11.81 -17.59 25.26
N GLN A 275 -11.72 -18.37 24.19
CA GLN A 275 -10.50 -19.11 23.81
C GLN A 275 -9.56 -18.28 22.93
N LYS A 276 -9.95 -17.07 22.57
CA LYS A 276 -9.17 -16.16 21.73
C LYS A 276 -8.69 -14.97 22.53
N LEU A 277 -7.49 -14.52 22.18
CA LEU A 277 -6.95 -13.29 22.75
C LEU A 277 -7.30 -12.11 21.84
N ASN A 278 -7.92 -11.09 22.43
CA ASN A 278 -8.26 -9.85 21.77
C ASN A 278 -7.07 -8.89 21.76
N ILE A 279 -6.67 -8.45 20.57
CA ILE A 279 -5.53 -7.56 20.37
C ILE A 279 -5.98 -6.36 19.55
N ILE A 280 -5.99 -5.20 20.18
CA ILE A 280 -6.42 -3.96 19.54
C ILE A 280 -5.22 -3.07 19.36
N ARG A 281 -5.08 -2.51 18.16
CA ARG A 281 -4.14 -1.43 17.89
C ARG A 281 -4.91 -0.19 17.47
N LEU A 282 -4.64 0.90 18.17
CA LEU A 282 -5.33 2.17 18.08
C LEU A 282 -4.30 3.25 17.82
N ASP A 283 -4.71 4.22 17.04
CA ASP A 283 -3.93 5.42 16.82
C ASP A 283 -4.86 6.57 16.42
N ASN A 284 -4.36 7.79 16.57
CA ASN A 284 -5.08 8.98 16.12
C ASN A 284 -5.09 9.07 14.59
N VAL A 285 -6.16 9.67 14.09
CA VAL A 285 -6.31 10.05 12.70
C VAL A 285 -6.60 11.54 12.59
N HIS A 286 -5.89 12.21 11.68
CA HIS A 286 -5.86 13.67 11.59
C HIS A 286 -6.01 14.10 10.14
N ASN A 287 -7.00 14.94 9.87
CA ASN A 287 -7.23 15.46 8.54
C ASN A 287 -7.54 16.96 8.60
N TYR A 288 -6.87 17.75 7.76
CA TYR A 288 -7.21 19.14 7.58
C TYR A 288 -8.36 19.28 6.58
N HIS A 289 -9.52 19.70 7.08
CA HIS A 289 -10.59 20.16 6.21
C HIS A 289 -10.20 21.51 5.62
N LEU A 290 -9.77 21.48 4.35
CA LEU A 290 -9.35 22.67 3.61
C LEU A 290 -10.57 23.39 3.05
N ASN A 291 -10.83 24.59 3.56
CA ASN A 291 -11.85 25.47 3.01
C ASN A 291 -11.33 26.08 1.71
N ARG A 292 -11.84 25.61 0.56
CA ARG A 292 -11.43 26.10 -0.78
C ARG A 292 -11.93 27.51 -1.08
N ASP A 293 -13.01 27.95 -0.41
CA ASP A 293 -13.57 29.29 -0.51
C ASP A 293 -13.26 30.06 0.79
N LEU A 294 -12.15 30.79 0.79
CA LEU A 294 -11.66 31.58 1.92
C LEU A 294 -12.56 32.81 2.10
N ARG A 295 -13.45 32.76 3.10
CA ARG A 295 -14.30 33.88 3.51
C ARG A 295 -14.14 34.12 5.01
N ILE A 296 -14.53 35.30 5.47
CA ILE A 296 -14.56 35.62 6.91
C ILE A 296 -15.37 34.53 7.64
N GLY A 297 -14.75 33.86 8.63
CA GLY A 297 -15.34 32.76 9.40
C GLY A 297 -15.20 31.36 8.78
N ARG A 298 -14.58 31.21 7.61
CA ARG A 298 -14.25 29.91 7.01
C ARG A 298 -12.75 29.65 7.09
N GLU A 299 -12.35 29.01 8.18
CA GLU A 299 -10.96 28.63 8.44
C GLU A 299 -10.76 27.13 8.18
N ASN A 300 -9.51 26.75 7.91
CA ASN A 300 -9.15 25.34 7.83
C ASN A 300 -9.34 24.71 9.21
N LYS A 301 -10.03 23.59 9.28
CA LYS A 301 -10.30 22.89 10.54
C LYS A 301 -9.55 21.57 10.57
N LEU A 302 -8.77 21.35 11.63
CA LEU A 302 -8.25 20.03 11.93
C LEU A 302 -9.39 19.15 12.46
N LEU A 303 -9.70 18.08 11.72
CA LEU A 303 -10.59 17.01 12.15
C LEU A 303 -9.72 15.94 12.81
N THR A 304 -10.04 15.61 14.05
CA THR A 304 -9.37 14.58 14.85
C THR A 304 -10.32 13.42 15.09
N GLY A 305 -9.79 12.21 15.05
CA GLY A 305 -10.50 11.00 15.42
C GLY A 305 -9.55 9.91 15.91
N ILE A 306 -10.14 8.77 16.27
CA ILE A 306 -9.43 7.55 16.64
C ILE A 306 -9.87 6.45 15.69
N PHE A 307 -8.91 5.66 15.21
CA PHE A 307 -9.17 4.49 14.39
C PHE A 307 -8.41 3.27 14.94
N GLY A 308 -9.06 2.12 14.84
CA GLY A 308 -8.60 0.89 15.47
C GLY A 308 -8.79 -0.34 14.62
N VAL A 309 -7.92 -1.33 14.84
CA VAL A 309 -7.99 -2.63 14.18
C VAL A 309 -7.82 -3.73 15.24
N LEU A 310 -8.68 -4.74 15.15
CA LEU A 310 -8.57 -5.99 15.92
C LEU A 310 -7.66 -6.97 15.17
N TYR A 311 -6.69 -7.55 15.85
CA TYR A 311 -5.75 -8.52 15.31
C TYR A 311 -6.06 -9.90 15.89
N GLU A 312 -6.09 -10.92 15.03
CA GLU A 312 -6.18 -12.30 15.51
C GLU A 312 -4.84 -12.76 16.08
N ALA A 313 -4.87 -13.31 17.28
CA ALA A 313 -3.74 -14.03 17.84
C ALA A 313 -3.57 -15.37 17.10
N GLU A 314 -2.34 -15.68 16.72
CA GLU A 314 -1.99 -16.97 16.11
C GLU A 314 -2.07 -18.12 17.13
N ASP A 315 -2.17 -19.36 16.65
CA ASP A 315 -2.32 -20.55 17.51
C ASP A 315 -1.24 -20.68 18.59
N TYR A 316 0.00 -20.33 18.24
CA TYR A 316 1.15 -20.39 19.16
C TYR A 316 1.12 -19.31 20.26
N VAL A 317 0.25 -18.29 20.12
CA VAL A 317 -0.06 -17.32 21.17
C VAL A 317 -1.35 -17.69 21.89
N ASN A 318 -2.36 -18.19 21.17
CA ASN A 318 -3.62 -18.64 21.79
C ASN A 318 -3.42 -19.76 22.80
N ALA A 319 -2.38 -20.57 22.64
CA ALA A 319 -1.95 -21.55 23.64
C ALA A 319 -1.67 -20.93 25.04
N SER A 320 -1.45 -19.61 25.11
CA SER A 320 -1.19 -18.86 26.33
C SER A 320 -2.38 -18.00 26.78
N VAL A 321 -3.59 -18.13 26.21
CA VAL A 321 -4.75 -17.27 26.57
C VAL A 321 -5.05 -17.27 28.07
N SER A 322 -4.90 -18.42 28.75
CA SER A 322 -5.07 -18.49 30.20
C SER A 322 -4.15 -17.56 30.98
N SER A 323 -2.95 -17.29 30.45
CA SER A 323 -1.99 -16.37 31.05
C SER A 323 -2.44 -14.91 31.02
N PHE A 324 -3.42 -14.58 30.17
CA PHE A 324 -4.01 -13.26 30.02
C PHE A 324 -5.24 -13.05 30.90
N SER A 325 -5.51 -13.91 31.89
CA SER A 325 -6.60 -13.64 32.82
C SER A 325 -6.34 -12.39 33.66
N ILE A 326 -7.40 -11.63 33.97
CA ILE A 326 -7.31 -10.44 34.82
C ILE A 326 -6.76 -10.82 36.20
N ASP A 327 -7.16 -11.97 36.74
CA ASP A 327 -6.74 -12.43 38.06
C ASP A 327 -5.25 -12.79 38.12
N GLU A 328 -4.70 -13.37 37.05
CA GLU A 328 -3.25 -13.61 36.95
C GLU A 328 -2.48 -12.28 36.93
N LYS A 329 -2.96 -11.29 36.16
CA LYS A 329 -2.34 -9.96 36.17
C LYS A 329 -2.41 -9.30 37.54
N ARG A 330 -3.55 -9.41 38.23
CA ARG A 330 -3.71 -8.92 39.62
C ARG A 330 -2.74 -9.60 40.56
N HIS A 331 -2.58 -10.92 40.48
CA HIS A 331 -1.63 -11.67 41.31
C HIS A 331 -0.20 -11.15 41.16
N HIS A 332 0.26 -10.97 39.92
CA HIS A 332 1.61 -10.46 39.65
C HIS A 332 1.81 -9.00 40.08
N VAL A 333 0.81 -8.14 39.90
CA VAL A 333 0.85 -6.74 40.37
C VAL A 333 0.88 -6.69 41.91
N ASP A 334 0.05 -7.50 42.57
CA ASP A 334 -0.07 -7.53 44.02
C ASP A 334 1.16 -8.15 44.69
N ALA A 335 1.96 -8.95 43.98
CA ALA A 335 3.26 -9.44 44.44
C ALA A 335 4.29 -8.31 44.67
N GLY A 336 4.07 -7.11 44.13
CA GLY A 336 4.84 -5.91 44.49
C GLY A 336 6.29 -5.87 44.00
N LYS A 337 6.73 -6.81 43.16
CA LYS A 337 8.12 -6.93 42.67
C LYS A 337 8.66 -5.68 41.99
N ARG A 338 7.79 -4.82 41.43
CA ARG A 338 8.15 -3.49 40.89
C ARG A 338 8.95 -2.65 41.89
N ALA A 339 8.60 -2.71 43.18
CA ALA A 339 9.24 -1.91 44.22
C ALA A 339 10.72 -2.28 44.44
N GLU A 340 11.12 -3.48 44.03
CA GLU A 340 12.46 -4.04 44.24
C GLU A 340 13.40 -3.76 43.05
N VAL A 341 12.89 -3.22 41.93
CA VAL A 341 13.65 -3.03 40.70
C VAL A 341 14.77 -2.00 40.90
N THR A 342 16.00 -2.39 40.57
CA THR A 342 17.19 -1.53 40.62
C THR A 342 17.78 -1.32 39.22
N VAL A 343 18.64 -0.31 39.07
CA VAL A 343 19.33 -0.06 37.80
C VAL A 343 20.22 -1.23 37.41
N ASP A 344 20.87 -1.87 38.38
CA ASP A 344 21.75 -3.02 38.11
C ASP A 344 20.93 -4.24 37.67
N MET A 345 19.72 -4.45 38.22
CA MET A 345 18.78 -5.47 37.70
C MET A 345 18.40 -5.19 36.24
N LEU A 346 18.02 -3.95 35.90
CA LEU A 346 17.68 -3.57 34.53
C LEU A 346 18.88 -3.73 33.57
N HIS A 347 20.09 -3.40 34.03
CA HIS A 347 21.30 -3.55 33.25
C HIS A 347 21.66 -5.03 33.03
N ASN A 348 21.47 -5.87 34.04
CA ASN A 348 21.72 -7.31 33.96
C ASN A 348 20.68 -8.07 33.10
N LEU A 349 19.52 -7.47 32.83
CA LEU A 349 18.55 -8.03 31.88
C LEU A 349 19.03 -7.99 30.43
N VAL A 350 19.97 -7.10 30.08
CA VAL A 350 20.52 -6.99 28.73
C VAL A 350 21.47 -8.16 28.48
N ASP A 351 21.18 -8.97 27.45
CA ASP A 351 22.12 -10.01 27.00
C ASP A 351 23.23 -9.37 26.16
N PHE A 352 24.22 -8.78 26.84
CA PHE A 352 25.36 -8.14 26.17
C PHE A 352 26.18 -9.11 25.30
N LYS A 353 26.17 -10.42 25.62
CA LYS A 353 26.84 -11.43 24.79
C LYS A 353 26.12 -11.56 23.46
N HIS A 354 24.79 -11.63 23.48
CA HIS A 354 23.97 -11.64 22.28
C HIS A 354 24.11 -10.32 21.49
N ILE A 355 24.03 -9.16 22.16
CA ILE A 355 24.23 -7.85 21.50
C ILE A 355 25.59 -7.80 20.79
N ASN A 356 26.68 -8.21 21.43
CA ASN A 356 27.99 -8.21 20.79
C ASN A 356 28.08 -9.25 19.64
N THR A 357 27.32 -10.33 19.71
CA THR A 357 27.25 -11.34 18.66
C THR A 357 26.58 -10.77 17.40
N VAL A 358 25.42 -10.11 17.55
CA VAL A 358 24.70 -9.54 16.40
C VAL A 358 25.44 -8.35 15.79
N LEU A 359 26.11 -7.52 16.60
CA LEU A 359 26.99 -6.46 16.12
C LEU A 359 28.17 -7.04 15.31
N ALA A 360 28.81 -8.11 15.80
CA ALA A 360 29.88 -8.80 15.09
C ALA A 360 29.41 -9.42 13.76
N LEU A 361 28.20 -9.99 13.70
CA LEU A 361 27.65 -10.51 12.45
C LEU A 361 27.45 -9.40 11.41
N GLN A 362 27.02 -8.22 11.84
CA GLN A 362 26.88 -7.07 10.94
C GLN A 362 28.22 -6.64 10.34
N TRP A 363 29.35 -6.74 11.05
CA TRP A 363 30.68 -6.48 10.49
C TRP A 363 31.00 -7.40 9.32
N VAL A 364 30.68 -8.69 9.45
CA VAL A 364 30.89 -9.66 8.37
C VAL A 364 29.91 -9.40 7.22
N GLN A 365 28.64 -9.10 7.53
CA GLN A 365 27.62 -8.80 6.51
C GLN A 365 28.04 -7.60 5.64
N VAL A 366 28.45 -6.48 6.25
CA VAL A 366 28.90 -5.29 5.50
C VAL A 366 30.08 -5.62 4.60
N LEU A 367 31.05 -6.39 5.10
CA LEU A 367 32.21 -6.77 4.29
C LEU A 367 31.80 -7.64 3.09
N VAL A 368 30.91 -8.61 3.29
CA VAL A 368 30.40 -9.49 2.23
C VAL A 368 29.53 -8.74 1.22
N ASP A 369 28.75 -7.74 1.65
CA ASP A 369 27.85 -6.97 0.80
C ASP A 369 28.62 -6.05 -0.17
N TYR A 370 29.74 -5.46 0.29
CA TYR A 370 30.50 -4.49 -0.51
C TYR A 370 31.68 -5.09 -1.28
N ILE A 371 32.24 -6.22 -0.83
CA ILE A 371 33.39 -6.88 -1.49
C ILE A 371 32.89 -8.01 -2.41
N PRO A 372 32.91 -7.84 -3.75
CA PRO A 372 32.39 -8.84 -4.69
C PRO A 372 33.03 -10.22 -4.56
N GLU A 373 34.32 -10.27 -4.20
CA GLU A 373 35.08 -11.50 -4.02
C GLU A 373 34.56 -12.36 -2.87
N LEU A 374 33.92 -11.73 -1.87
CA LEU A 374 33.37 -12.39 -0.69
C LEU A 374 31.88 -12.71 -0.80
N ALA A 375 31.19 -12.31 -1.89
CA ALA A 375 29.73 -12.48 -2.06
C ALA A 375 29.27 -13.94 -1.88
N HIS A 376 30.12 -14.91 -2.21
CA HIS A 376 29.84 -16.35 -2.03
C HIS A 376 29.64 -16.75 -0.55
N LEU A 377 30.14 -15.95 0.40
CA LEU A 377 29.99 -16.18 1.85
C LEU A 377 28.64 -15.72 2.40
N SER A 378 27.80 -15.01 1.65
CA SER A 378 26.51 -14.48 2.12
C SER A 378 25.61 -15.57 2.73
N LYS A 379 25.56 -16.77 2.12
CA LYS A 379 24.82 -17.92 2.68
C LYS A 379 25.40 -18.38 4.02
N GLY A 380 26.73 -18.35 4.17
CA GLY A 380 27.41 -18.68 5.42
C GLY A 380 27.06 -17.69 6.53
N VAL A 381 27.05 -16.39 6.22
CA VAL A 381 26.65 -15.34 7.17
C VAL A 381 25.21 -15.52 7.64
N GLN A 382 24.27 -15.84 6.74
CA GLN A 382 22.90 -16.18 7.13
C GLN A 382 22.80 -17.42 8.02
N GLY A 383 23.66 -18.42 7.77
CA GLY A 383 23.80 -19.59 8.65
C GLY A 383 24.19 -19.17 10.06
N LEU A 384 25.17 -18.28 10.20
CA LEU A 384 25.60 -17.75 11.50
C LEU A 384 24.51 -16.94 12.20
N TYR A 385 23.73 -16.12 11.48
CA TYR A 385 22.56 -15.44 12.06
C TYR A 385 21.55 -16.45 12.63
N LYS A 386 21.20 -17.49 11.88
CA LYS A 386 20.28 -18.53 12.34
C LYS A 386 20.81 -19.30 13.55
N GLN A 387 22.12 -19.57 13.58
CA GLN A 387 22.76 -20.37 14.62
C GLN A 387 23.05 -19.57 15.90
N HIS A 388 23.44 -18.31 15.79
CA HIS A 388 23.98 -17.53 16.92
C HIS A 388 23.15 -16.30 17.30
N ALA A 389 22.31 -15.78 16.41
CA ALA A 389 21.49 -14.60 16.68
C ALA A 389 20.02 -14.92 16.99
N ALA A 390 19.47 -16.03 16.52
CA ALA A 390 18.06 -16.35 16.74
C ALA A 390 17.72 -16.42 18.25
N LYS A 391 16.63 -15.74 18.65
CA LYS A 391 16.12 -15.71 20.04
C LYS A 391 14.71 -16.31 20.14
N ASP A 392 13.76 -15.76 19.39
CA ASP A 392 12.37 -16.27 19.34
C ASP A 392 11.79 -16.11 17.92
N PRO A 393 12.32 -16.81 16.91
CA PRO A 393 11.86 -16.68 15.52
C PRO A 393 10.41 -17.16 15.35
N LEU A 394 9.58 -16.32 14.75
CA LEU A 394 8.17 -16.57 14.50
C LEU A 394 7.95 -17.40 13.23
N PRO A 395 6.90 -18.26 13.20
CA PRO A 395 6.52 -18.96 11.99
C PRO A 395 5.95 -17.99 10.94
N VAL A 396 6.29 -18.22 9.68
CA VAL A 396 5.83 -17.40 8.56
C VAL A 396 4.36 -17.71 8.26
N ARG A 397 3.45 -16.88 8.78
CA ARG A 397 1.99 -16.98 8.57
C ARG A 397 1.41 -15.60 8.29
N GLN A 398 0.26 -15.59 7.62
CA GLN A 398 -0.47 -14.36 7.36
C GLN A 398 -1.30 -13.98 8.59
N THR A 399 -0.98 -12.86 9.22
CA THR A 399 -1.78 -12.31 10.31
C THR A 399 -3.14 -11.87 9.80
N LYS A 400 -4.21 -12.38 10.41
CA LYS A 400 -5.59 -11.95 10.14
C LYS A 400 -5.95 -10.76 11.02
N ILE A 401 -6.69 -9.82 10.44
CA ILE A 401 -7.07 -8.57 11.12
C ILE A 401 -8.48 -8.16 10.69
N HIS A 402 -9.14 -7.40 11.56
CA HIS A 402 -10.52 -6.94 11.42
C HIS A 402 -10.56 -5.43 11.70
N PRO A 403 -10.61 -4.58 10.66
CA PRO A 403 -10.76 -3.14 10.84
C PRO A 403 -12.06 -2.79 11.57
N LEU A 404 -11.97 -1.94 12.60
CA LEU A 404 -13.11 -1.49 13.39
C LEU A 404 -13.68 -0.18 12.85
N ALA A 405 -14.80 0.29 13.39
CA ALA A 405 -15.34 1.60 13.05
C ALA A 405 -14.53 2.70 13.74
N CYS A 406 -14.15 3.75 13.00
CA CYS A 406 -13.49 4.94 13.54
C CYS A 406 -14.46 5.89 14.26
N CYS A 407 -13.97 6.81 15.09
CA CYS A 407 -14.79 7.81 15.77
C CYS A 407 -14.11 9.19 15.82
N SER A 408 -14.89 10.27 15.84
CA SER A 408 -14.40 11.66 16.02
C SER A 408 -14.10 11.99 17.49
N LYS A 409 -13.42 11.10 18.21
CA LYS A 409 -12.96 11.31 19.59
C LYS A 409 -11.49 11.72 19.58
N ASN A 410 -11.08 12.51 20.56
CA ASN A 410 -9.74 13.03 20.68
C ASN A 410 -9.03 12.44 21.91
N GLU A 411 -7.91 11.74 21.69
CA GLU A 411 -7.16 11.09 22.77
C GLU A 411 -6.61 12.04 23.84
N MET A 412 -6.50 13.33 23.51
CA MET A 412 -5.98 14.36 24.42
C MET A 412 -6.86 14.51 25.66
N TYR A 413 -8.17 14.25 25.52
CA TYR A 413 -9.15 14.35 26.59
C TYR A 413 -9.48 12.97 27.16
N TYR A 414 -9.26 12.78 28.46
CA TYR A 414 -9.50 11.49 29.12
C TYR A 414 -10.93 10.97 28.94
N THR A 415 -11.93 11.86 28.98
CA THR A 415 -13.34 11.48 28.78
C THR A 415 -13.60 10.96 27.38
N GLU A 416 -13.03 11.60 26.36
CA GLU A 416 -13.20 11.17 24.97
C GLU A 416 -12.42 9.89 24.65
N LEU A 417 -11.22 9.74 25.21
CA LEU A 417 -10.45 8.49 25.08
C LEU A 417 -11.16 7.32 25.79
N ARG A 418 -11.75 7.56 26.97
CA ARG A 418 -12.58 6.55 27.65
C ARG A 418 -13.79 6.14 26.80
N ASP A 419 -14.49 7.11 26.22
CA ASP A 419 -15.61 6.84 25.31
C ASP A 419 -15.16 6.04 24.08
N ALA A 420 -14.00 6.38 23.51
CA ALA A 420 -13.43 5.66 22.38
C ALA A 420 -13.12 4.20 22.73
N TYR A 421 -12.50 3.95 23.89
CA TYR A 421 -12.29 2.58 24.38
C TYR A 421 -13.61 1.84 24.60
N GLY A 422 -14.62 2.49 25.18
CA GLY A 422 -15.95 1.91 25.34
C GLY A 422 -16.58 1.49 23.99
N ASP A 423 -16.55 2.38 23.01
CA ASP A 423 -17.02 2.12 21.65
C ASP A 423 -16.27 0.95 20.99
N ILE A 424 -14.94 0.94 21.09
CA ILE A 424 -14.10 -0.12 20.50
C ILE A 424 -14.34 -1.48 21.17
N LEU A 425 -14.48 -1.51 22.50
CA LEU A 425 -14.77 -2.73 23.25
C LEU A 425 -16.16 -3.28 22.90
N GLU A 426 -17.17 -2.41 22.79
CA GLU A 426 -18.52 -2.81 22.39
C GLU A 426 -18.56 -3.44 20.99
N GLN A 427 -17.76 -2.92 20.06
CA GLN A 427 -17.67 -3.46 18.70
C GLN A 427 -17.13 -4.89 18.64
N ILE A 428 -16.33 -5.30 19.63
CA ILE A 428 -15.82 -6.67 19.75
C ILE A 428 -16.60 -7.50 20.79
N GLY A 429 -17.75 -7.01 21.24
CA GLY A 429 -18.65 -7.73 22.16
C GLY A 429 -18.26 -7.65 23.65
N GLN A 430 -17.25 -6.86 24.00
CA GLN A 430 -16.82 -6.66 25.39
C GLN A 430 -17.57 -5.45 25.97
N THR A 431 -18.58 -5.72 26.80
CA THR A 431 -19.50 -4.71 27.35
C THR A 431 -19.56 -4.81 28.88
N ARG A 432 -20.18 -3.83 29.53
CA ARG A 432 -20.38 -3.83 30.99
C ARG A 432 -21.10 -5.10 31.48
N ASP A 433 -22.09 -5.57 30.73
CA ASP A 433 -22.95 -6.70 31.10
C ASP A 433 -22.40 -8.04 30.63
N HIS A 434 -21.59 -8.03 29.56
CA HIS A 434 -21.00 -9.23 28.97
C HIS A 434 -19.55 -8.97 28.60
N HIS A 435 -18.62 -9.55 29.36
CA HIS A 435 -17.20 -9.52 29.08
C HIS A 435 -16.52 -10.81 29.57
N ASP A 436 -15.39 -11.14 28.96
CA ASP A 436 -14.57 -12.26 29.41
C ASP A 436 -13.71 -11.89 30.63
N ASN A 437 -13.13 -12.90 31.28
CA ASN A 437 -12.12 -12.69 32.31
C ASN A 437 -10.70 -12.48 31.72
N ASN A 438 -10.59 -12.44 30.38
CA ASN A 438 -9.33 -12.26 29.68
C ASN A 438 -9.05 -10.77 29.44
N LEU A 439 -7.77 -10.42 29.49
CA LEU A 439 -7.28 -9.10 29.13
C LEU A 439 -7.37 -8.88 27.62
N VAL A 440 -7.75 -7.67 27.23
CA VAL A 440 -7.66 -7.14 25.87
C VAL A 440 -6.34 -6.40 25.73
N VAL A 441 -5.44 -6.90 24.88
CA VAL A 441 -4.15 -6.26 24.63
C VAL A 441 -4.37 -5.02 23.77
N ALA A 442 -4.39 -3.85 24.39
CA ALA A 442 -4.57 -2.56 23.72
C ALA A 442 -3.22 -1.91 23.48
N GLY A 443 -3.05 -1.29 22.31
CA GLY A 443 -1.77 -0.74 21.95
C GLY A 443 -1.86 0.47 21.06
N GLY A 444 -0.93 1.40 21.27
CA GLY A 444 -0.83 2.64 20.53
C GLY A 444 0.53 3.27 20.73
N ASP A 445 0.62 4.56 20.44
CA ASP A 445 1.81 5.35 20.67
C ASP A 445 2.10 5.53 22.18
N GLY A 446 3.23 6.18 22.50
CA GLY A 446 3.62 6.39 23.90
C GLY A 446 2.64 7.24 24.70
N PHE A 447 2.00 8.22 24.06
CA PHE A 447 1.08 9.13 24.72
C PHE A 447 -0.23 8.43 25.08
N MET A 448 -0.81 7.67 24.15
CA MET A 448 -2.01 6.86 24.38
C MET A 448 -1.78 5.83 25.49
N VAL A 449 -0.64 5.15 25.51
CA VAL A 449 -0.29 4.19 26.57
C VAL A 449 -0.20 4.86 27.93
N GLN A 450 0.44 6.03 28.01
CA GLN A 450 0.51 6.81 29.24
C GLN A 450 -0.89 7.18 29.75
N LYS A 451 -1.71 7.76 28.88
CA LYS A 451 -3.09 8.16 29.22
C LYS A 451 -3.92 6.97 29.68
N THR A 452 -3.75 5.82 29.06
CA THR A 452 -4.47 4.60 29.44
C THR A 452 -4.08 4.14 30.84
N HIS A 453 -2.79 4.15 31.18
CA HIS A 453 -2.36 3.85 32.56
C HIS A 453 -2.87 4.87 33.57
N GLU A 454 -2.85 6.16 33.25
CA GLU A 454 -3.39 7.20 34.13
C GLU A 454 -4.91 7.02 34.34
N MET A 455 -5.67 6.64 33.32
CA MET A 455 -7.10 6.32 33.47
C MET A 455 -7.30 5.10 34.36
N GLN A 456 -6.52 4.03 34.20
CA GLN A 456 -6.56 2.87 35.09
C GLN A 456 -6.24 3.25 36.54
N GLU A 457 -5.33 4.19 36.77
CA GLU A 457 -5.04 4.73 38.11
C GLU A 457 -6.22 5.53 38.67
N MET A 458 -6.93 6.32 37.86
CA MET A 458 -8.06 7.14 38.30
C MET A 458 -9.34 6.33 38.51
N LEU A 459 -9.62 5.38 37.62
CA LEU A 459 -10.87 4.62 37.56
C LEU A 459 -10.85 3.34 38.40
N GLN A 460 -9.74 3.02 39.09
CA GLN A 460 -9.60 1.79 39.89
C GLN A 460 -10.66 1.60 41.00
N HIS A 461 -11.37 2.66 41.38
CA HIS A 461 -12.42 2.66 42.41
C HIS A 461 -13.84 2.42 41.87
N GLU A 462 -14.01 2.32 40.55
CA GLU A 462 -15.28 1.93 39.94
C GLU A 462 -15.68 0.51 40.38
N GLU A 463 -16.89 0.07 40.08
CA GLU A 463 -17.34 -1.28 40.47
C GLU A 463 -16.95 -2.33 39.41
N ASN A 464 -17.24 -2.06 38.14
CA ASN A 464 -17.08 -2.99 37.02
C ASN A 464 -15.69 -2.93 36.38
N VAL A 465 -15.19 -4.06 35.86
CA VAL A 465 -13.87 -4.18 35.23
C VAL A 465 -13.74 -3.32 33.97
N ILE A 466 -14.82 -3.20 33.18
CA ILE A 466 -14.86 -2.37 31.97
C ILE A 466 -14.77 -0.89 32.33
N ASP A 467 -15.52 -0.43 33.34
CA ASP A 467 -15.46 0.97 33.78
C ASP A 467 -14.09 1.34 34.35
N LYS A 468 -13.42 0.38 35.02
CA LYS A 468 -12.03 0.52 35.49
C LYS A 468 -11.02 0.58 34.36
N LEU A 469 -11.41 0.17 33.15
CA LEU A 469 -10.51 -0.20 32.05
C LEU A 469 -9.46 -1.24 32.48
N GLU A 470 -9.77 -2.06 33.49
CA GLU A 470 -8.83 -3.07 34.04
C GLU A 470 -8.70 -4.27 33.08
N ASN A 471 -9.70 -4.50 32.23
CA ASN A 471 -9.62 -5.47 31.14
C ASN A 471 -8.58 -5.06 30.07
N LEU A 472 -8.21 -3.79 29.96
CA LEU A 472 -7.20 -3.36 29.00
C LEU A 472 -5.79 -3.65 29.53
N LEU A 473 -4.95 -4.23 28.69
CA LEU A 473 -3.51 -4.33 28.92
C LEU A 473 -2.78 -3.37 27.96
N PRO A 474 -2.39 -2.17 28.41
CA PRO A 474 -1.72 -1.19 27.56
C PRO A 474 -0.34 -1.70 27.14
N THR A 475 -0.02 -1.56 25.86
CA THR A 475 1.25 -2.02 25.27
C THR A 475 1.85 -0.96 24.35
N LEU A 476 3.05 -0.51 24.69
CA LEU A 476 3.85 0.36 23.83
C LEU A 476 4.18 -0.36 22.52
N LYS A 477 4.04 0.34 21.39
CA LYS A 477 4.32 -0.22 20.08
C LYS A 477 5.66 0.22 19.51
N GLY A 478 6.24 -0.69 18.73
CA GLY A 478 7.67 -0.67 18.41
C GLY A 478 8.06 0.32 17.32
N TRP A 479 7.16 0.66 16.39
CA TRP A 479 7.51 1.58 15.30
C TRP A 479 7.70 3.01 15.81
N HIS A 480 6.77 3.53 16.61
CA HIS A 480 6.89 4.88 17.21
C HIS A 480 8.13 4.98 18.12
N GLN A 481 8.41 3.93 18.90
CA GLN A 481 9.63 3.83 19.70
C GLN A 481 10.88 3.93 18.82
N ARG A 482 10.95 3.16 17.73
CA ARG A 482 12.10 3.16 16.84
C ARG A 482 12.22 4.46 16.05
N PHE A 483 11.11 5.04 15.58
CA PHE A 483 11.09 6.34 14.93
C PHE A 483 11.71 7.41 15.84
N THR A 484 11.25 7.47 17.10
CA THR A 484 11.78 8.40 18.10
C THR A 484 13.26 8.14 18.39
N SER A 485 13.66 6.87 18.49
CA SER A 485 15.07 6.49 18.72
C SER A 485 15.97 6.92 17.56
N ASN A 486 15.54 6.73 16.31
CA ASN A 486 16.31 7.15 15.13
C ASN A 486 16.41 8.67 15.03
N ASN A 487 15.35 9.42 15.35
CA ASN A 487 15.42 10.89 15.38
C ASN A 487 16.37 11.38 16.47
N GLU A 488 16.37 10.74 17.64
CA GLU A 488 17.33 11.05 18.70
C GLU A 488 18.77 10.74 18.28
N HIS A 489 19.01 9.62 17.60
CA HIS A 489 20.33 9.27 17.05
C HIS A 489 20.81 10.35 16.08
N ILE A 490 19.94 10.75 15.15
CA ILE A 490 20.23 11.79 14.17
C ILE A 490 20.53 13.11 14.90
N ASP A 491 19.64 13.57 15.78
CA ASP A 491 19.81 14.82 16.54
C ASP A 491 21.13 14.85 17.34
N THR A 492 21.45 13.76 18.06
CA THR A 492 22.68 13.65 18.86
C THR A 492 23.96 13.63 17.99
N HIS A 493 23.93 13.01 16.81
CA HIS A 493 25.13 12.81 15.99
C HIS A 493 25.25 13.72 14.74
N TYR A 494 24.23 14.51 14.39
CA TYR A 494 24.27 15.35 13.19
C TYR A 494 25.31 16.47 13.27
N GLY A 495 25.52 17.03 14.46
CA GLY A 495 26.39 18.19 14.66
C GLY A 495 25.77 19.51 14.23
N GLU A 496 26.52 20.60 14.40
CA GLU A 496 26.10 21.95 14.03
C GLU A 496 26.18 22.19 12.50
N PRO A 497 25.42 23.16 11.95
CA PRO A 497 25.57 23.57 10.56
C PRO A 497 27.02 23.98 10.25
N LEU A 498 27.54 23.54 9.09
CA LEU A 498 28.92 23.86 8.64
C LEU A 498 30.01 23.40 9.62
N THR A 499 29.74 22.37 10.41
CA THR A 499 30.73 21.81 11.34
C THR A 499 31.93 21.22 10.59
N SER A 500 33.13 21.49 11.10
CA SER A 500 34.39 20.84 10.70
C SER A 500 34.60 19.49 11.42
N ASP A 501 33.68 19.11 12.32
CA ASP A 501 33.72 17.83 13.02
C ASP A 501 33.38 16.68 12.07
N TYR A 502 34.41 16.08 11.49
CA TYR A 502 34.30 14.94 10.58
C TYR A 502 33.82 13.64 11.25
N SER A 503 33.67 13.61 12.58
CA SER A 503 33.01 12.50 13.29
C SER A 503 31.48 12.58 13.23
N THR A 504 30.91 13.71 12.80
CA THR A 504 29.46 13.92 12.73
C THR A 504 28.79 13.29 11.50
N LEU A 505 27.51 12.97 11.67
CA LEU A 505 26.64 12.55 10.57
C LEU A 505 26.41 13.68 9.57
N GLY A 506 26.28 14.92 10.03
CA GLY A 506 26.04 16.10 9.18
C GLY A 506 27.23 16.46 8.29
N HIS A 507 28.47 16.30 8.78
CA HIS A 507 29.67 16.45 7.94
C HIS A 507 29.70 15.40 6.83
N SER A 508 29.42 14.13 7.17
CA SER A 508 29.34 13.05 6.18
C SER A 508 28.22 13.31 5.15
N ALA A 509 27.06 13.80 5.59
CA ALA A 509 25.95 14.18 4.70
C ALA A 509 26.34 15.30 3.73
N THR A 510 27.04 16.32 4.22
CA THR A 510 27.51 17.47 3.42
C THR A 510 28.48 17.02 2.33
N ARG A 511 29.42 16.13 2.66
CA ARG A 511 30.35 15.54 1.69
C ARG A 511 29.68 14.69 0.62
N LEU A 512 28.51 14.14 0.92
CA LEU A 512 27.66 13.43 -0.05
C LEU A 512 26.71 14.35 -0.83
N GLY A 513 26.79 15.67 -0.64
CA GLY A 513 25.87 16.63 -1.27
C GLY A 513 24.44 16.59 -0.74
N ARG A 514 24.21 15.96 0.42
CA ARG A 514 22.88 15.90 1.04
C ARG A 514 22.61 17.16 1.85
N ARG A 515 21.43 17.75 1.63
CA ARG A 515 21.01 18.96 2.35
C ARG A 515 20.64 18.64 3.79
N ARG A 516 21.00 19.55 4.71
CA ARG A 516 20.52 19.50 6.09
C ARG A 516 19.00 19.76 6.11
N PRO A 517 18.19 18.88 6.73
CA PRO A 517 16.78 19.17 6.92
C PRO A 517 16.55 20.31 7.90
N ALA A 518 15.40 20.98 7.77
CA ALA A 518 15.04 22.12 8.62
C ALA A 518 14.82 21.73 10.09
N ASP A 519 14.30 20.53 10.35
CA ASP A 519 14.06 20.00 11.69
C ASP A 519 14.64 18.58 11.81
N LEU A 520 15.63 18.40 12.68
CA LEU A 520 16.25 17.10 12.95
C LEU A 520 15.35 16.19 13.82
N LYS A 521 14.34 16.75 14.49
CA LYS A 521 13.39 15.98 15.32
C LYS A 521 12.25 15.38 14.51
N LYS A 522 12.06 15.84 13.27
CA LYS A 522 11.04 15.39 12.31
C LYS A 522 11.67 14.94 11.00
N PHE A 523 12.77 14.22 11.09
CA PHE A 523 13.48 13.72 9.92
C PHE A 523 12.63 12.68 9.17
N ASP A 524 12.63 12.68 7.83
CA ASP A 524 11.99 11.62 7.04
C ASP A 524 12.64 10.26 7.37
N TYR A 525 11.87 9.35 7.94
CA TYR A 525 12.40 8.10 8.52
C TYR A 525 13.25 7.30 7.52
N ALA A 526 12.83 7.22 6.27
CA ALA A 526 13.53 6.45 5.25
C ALA A 526 14.86 7.11 4.85
N GLN A 527 14.85 8.42 4.58
CA GLN A 527 16.06 9.17 4.24
C GLN A 527 17.06 9.19 5.40
N GLY A 528 16.57 9.32 6.63
CA GLY A 528 17.40 9.37 7.83
C GLY A 528 18.07 8.03 8.11
N SER A 529 17.29 6.96 8.07
CA SER A 529 17.80 5.59 8.26
C SER A 529 18.80 5.21 7.15
N GLN A 530 18.50 5.56 5.89
CA GLN A 530 19.42 5.31 4.77
C GLN A 530 20.76 6.03 4.96
N LEU A 531 20.75 7.32 5.34
CA LEU A 531 21.98 8.06 5.60
C LEU A 531 22.78 7.45 6.75
N MET A 532 22.09 7.12 7.85
CA MET A 532 22.72 6.53 9.03
C MET A 532 23.39 5.19 8.72
N TYR A 533 22.73 4.31 7.95
CA TYR A 533 23.28 3.00 7.59
C TYR A 533 24.40 3.11 6.53
N LEU A 534 24.30 4.03 5.57
CA LEU A 534 25.37 4.29 4.62
C LEU A 534 26.66 4.76 5.32
N VAL A 535 26.52 5.69 6.27
CA VAL A 535 27.66 6.20 7.05
C VAL A 535 28.22 5.12 7.97
N LEU A 536 27.35 4.31 8.59
CA LEU A 536 27.77 3.14 9.35
C LEU A 536 28.62 2.18 8.50
N ASP A 537 28.14 1.82 7.30
CA ASP A 537 28.85 0.90 6.40
C ASP A 537 30.22 1.43 6.00
N ALA A 538 30.31 2.72 5.62
CA ALA A 538 31.57 3.35 5.27
C ALA A 538 32.59 3.33 6.43
N ARG A 539 32.14 3.60 7.66
CA ARG A 539 33.00 3.54 8.85
C ARG A 539 33.44 2.10 9.16
N MET A 540 32.54 1.13 9.01
CA MET A 540 32.89 -0.28 9.18
C MET A 540 33.90 -0.76 8.13
N LEU A 541 33.78 -0.33 6.88
CA LEU A 541 34.76 -0.64 5.84
C LEU A 541 36.13 -0.01 6.11
N ASP A 542 36.19 1.23 6.62
CA ASP A 542 37.46 1.87 7.01
C ASP A 542 38.13 1.14 8.19
N CYS A 543 37.36 0.72 9.19
CA CYS A 543 37.88 -0.10 10.28
C CYS A 543 38.38 -1.48 9.81
N TRP A 544 37.70 -2.12 8.84
CA TRP A 544 38.20 -3.35 8.21
C TRP A 544 39.51 -3.11 7.46
N ARG A 545 39.62 -1.99 6.72
CA ARG A 545 40.85 -1.59 6.04
C ARG A 545 42.02 -1.49 7.03
N LEU A 546 41.80 -0.86 8.18
CA LEU A 546 42.78 -0.77 9.26
C LEU A 546 43.13 -2.13 9.86
N CYS A 547 42.14 -3.01 10.04
CA CYS A 547 42.35 -4.38 10.55
C CYS A 547 43.26 -5.21 9.64
N PHE A 548 43.05 -5.13 8.32
CA PHE A 548 43.89 -5.81 7.32
C PHE A 548 45.18 -5.05 6.97
N ARG A 549 45.37 -3.85 7.52
CA ARG A 549 46.54 -2.99 7.27
C ARG A 549 46.76 -2.72 5.77
N THR A 550 45.69 -2.36 5.08
CA THR A 550 45.70 -2.03 3.65
C THR A 550 45.30 -0.57 3.40
N GLU A 551 45.62 -0.05 2.22
CA GLU A 551 45.17 1.26 1.76
C GLU A 551 43.83 1.20 1.03
N ASP A 552 43.63 0.16 0.22
CA ASP A 552 42.38 -0.11 -0.48
C ASP A 552 41.91 -1.54 -0.12
N ILE A 553 40.75 -1.61 0.54
CA ILE A 553 40.16 -2.89 0.94
C ILE A 553 39.60 -3.68 -0.24
N PHE A 554 39.15 -3.01 -1.30
CA PHE A 554 38.65 -3.66 -2.51
C PHE A 554 39.80 -4.30 -3.29
N GLU A 555 40.91 -3.57 -3.46
CA GLU A 555 42.12 -4.10 -4.11
C GLU A 555 42.71 -5.28 -3.31
N PHE A 556 42.76 -5.16 -1.99
CA PHE A 556 43.25 -6.21 -1.10
C PHE A 556 42.54 -7.56 -1.36
N PHE A 557 41.21 -7.57 -1.39
CA PHE A 557 40.46 -8.82 -1.61
C PHE A 557 40.55 -9.33 -3.05
N ALA A 558 40.70 -8.45 -4.04
CA ALA A 558 40.99 -8.86 -5.42
C ALA A 558 42.32 -9.63 -5.50
N VAL A 559 43.36 -9.14 -4.82
CA VAL A 559 44.67 -9.80 -4.71
C VAL A 559 44.57 -11.12 -3.93
N CYS A 560 43.87 -11.15 -2.79
CA CYS A 560 43.66 -12.38 -2.02
C CYS A 560 42.93 -13.46 -2.84
N LYS A 561 41.94 -13.08 -3.65
CA LYS A 561 41.25 -14.01 -4.56
C LYS A 561 42.20 -14.57 -5.61
N ALA A 562 43.03 -13.73 -6.23
CA ALA A 562 44.02 -14.18 -7.20
C ALA A 562 45.05 -15.13 -6.58
N ALA A 563 45.41 -14.92 -5.30
CA ALA A 563 46.32 -15.77 -4.55
C ALA A 563 45.67 -17.02 -3.91
N GLY A 564 44.34 -17.17 -3.98
CA GLY A 564 43.63 -18.28 -3.31
C GLY A 564 43.63 -18.19 -1.77
N LEU A 565 43.81 -16.99 -1.21
CA LEU A 565 43.95 -16.71 0.22
C LEU A 565 42.72 -16.00 0.82
N LEU A 566 41.53 -16.22 0.25
CA LEU A 566 40.30 -15.63 0.80
C LEU A 566 39.99 -16.22 2.19
N PRO A 567 39.65 -15.38 3.18
CA PRO A 567 39.34 -15.85 4.53
C PRO A 567 38.01 -16.62 4.56
N SER A 568 37.89 -17.54 5.52
CA SER A 568 36.62 -18.22 5.79
C SER A 568 35.65 -17.30 6.55
N VAL A 569 34.35 -17.61 6.47
CA VAL A 569 33.31 -16.87 7.21
C VAL A 569 33.55 -16.90 8.73
N ASP A 570 34.03 -18.02 9.29
CA ASP A 570 34.34 -18.14 10.72
C ASP A 570 35.58 -17.32 11.12
N GLY A 571 36.58 -17.25 10.23
CA GLY A 571 37.76 -16.40 10.41
C GLY A 571 37.38 -14.92 10.45
N LEU A 572 36.54 -14.48 9.51
CA LEU A 572 35.99 -13.12 9.48
C LEU A 572 35.15 -12.84 10.73
N PHE A 573 34.30 -13.77 11.15
CA PHE A 573 33.48 -13.60 12.35
C PHE A 573 34.32 -13.50 13.64
N THR A 574 35.45 -14.18 13.69
CA THR A 574 36.39 -14.08 14.83
C THR A 574 37.05 -12.69 14.87
N GLN A 575 37.49 -12.15 13.73
CA GLN A 575 38.03 -10.79 13.66
C GLN A 575 36.96 -9.73 13.94
N ALA A 576 35.74 -9.94 13.44
CA ALA A 576 34.60 -9.07 13.68
C ALA A 576 34.26 -8.90 15.19
N LYS A 577 34.47 -9.93 16.01
CA LYS A 577 34.32 -9.82 17.47
C LYS A 577 35.34 -8.87 18.08
N GLN A 578 36.58 -8.87 17.58
CA GLN A 578 37.61 -7.93 18.02
C GLN A 578 37.28 -6.50 17.58
N LEU A 579 36.82 -6.32 16.33
CA LEU A 579 36.35 -5.02 15.83
C LEU A 579 35.16 -4.49 16.64
N THR A 580 34.21 -5.35 16.99
CA THR A 580 33.06 -4.98 17.83
C THR A 580 33.53 -4.47 19.20
N ARG A 581 34.51 -5.15 19.82
CA ARG A 581 35.10 -4.70 21.09
C ARG A 581 35.82 -3.36 20.94
N ALA A 582 36.61 -3.19 19.88
CA ALA A 582 37.37 -1.97 19.65
C ALA A 582 36.46 -0.77 19.33
N TYR A 583 35.52 -0.93 18.40
CA TYR A 583 34.81 0.19 17.78
C TYR A 583 33.35 0.35 18.17
N MET A 584 32.73 -0.62 18.84
CA MET A 584 31.32 -0.57 19.22
C MET A 584 31.07 -0.91 20.70
N SER A 585 32.11 -1.00 21.54
CA SER A 585 31.98 -1.28 22.97
C SER A 585 31.78 -0.01 23.80
N LEU A 586 30.77 0.00 24.66
CA LEU A 586 30.54 1.07 25.64
C LEU A 586 31.55 1.07 26.79
N ARG A 587 32.08 -0.12 27.14
CA ARG A 587 33.04 -0.27 28.25
C ARG A 587 34.37 0.40 27.97
N GLU A 588 34.71 0.48 26.69
CA GLU A 588 36.00 1.00 26.21
C GLU A 588 35.83 2.49 25.78
N HIS A 589 34.72 3.15 26.14
CA HIS A 589 34.48 4.57 25.84
C HIS A 589 35.46 5.45 26.62
N GLU A 590 35.53 5.25 27.94
CA GLU A 590 36.44 5.98 28.82
C GLU A 590 37.91 5.75 28.46
N THR A 591 38.30 4.51 28.12
CA THR A 591 39.65 4.17 27.63
C THR A 591 40.06 5.01 26.43
N VAL A 592 39.14 5.36 25.53
CA VAL A 592 39.45 6.21 24.37
C VAL A 592 39.45 7.69 24.75
N LEU A 593 38.57 8.12 25.66
CA LEU A 593 38.54 9.51 26.15
C LEU A 593 39.73 9.88 27.04
N SER A 594 40.26 8.94 27.81
CA SER A 594 41.45 9.14 28.66
C SER A 594 42.75 8.79 27.94
N GLY A 595 42.72 7.81 27.03
CA GLY A 595 43.90 7.20 26.43
C GLY A 595 44.49 6.05 27.25
N GLU A 596 44.02 5.83 28.47
CA GLU A 596 44.56 4.80 29.36
C GLU A 596 44.06 3.41 28.96
N GLY A 597 44.99 2.51 28.61
CA GLY A 597 44.65 1.14 28.20
C GLY A 597 44.37 0.98 26.71
N ILE A 598 44.61 2.02 25.89
CA ILE A 598 44.38 1.99 24.44
C ILE A 598 45.19 0.87 23.76
N GLU A 599 46.36 0.54 24.30
CA GLU A 599 47.27 -0.52 23.80
C GLU A 599 46.66 -1.92 23.87
N ARG A 600 45.57 -2.11 24.62
CA ARG A 600 44.84 -3.38 24.74
C ARG A 600 43.82 -3.57 23.61
N LEU A 601 43.49 -2.50 22.88
CA LEU A 601 42.54 -2.54 21.77
C LEU A 601 43.30 -2.70 20.45
N ILE A 602 42.62 -3.27 19.45
CA ILE A 602 43.18 -3.39 18.09
C ILE A 602 43.10 -2.08 17.29
N ILE A 603 42.95 -0.95 17.97
CA ILE A 603 42.87 0.38 17.35
C ILE A 603 44.30 0.85 17.07
N PRO A 604 44.67 1.15 15.83
CA PRO A 604 46.00 1.66 15.52
C PRO A 604 46.20 3.06 16.13
N VAL A 605 47.44 3.40 16.45
CA VAL A 605 47.85 4.75 16.87
C VAL A 605 48.30 5.53 15.64
N GLY A 606 47.78 6.74 15.51
CA GLY A 606 47.95 7.59 14.33
C GLY A 606 49.02 8.65 14.51
N GLU A 607 48.99 9.62 13.61
CA GLU A 607 49.87 10.79 13.68
C GLU A 607 49.51 11.67 14.88
N GLU A 608 50.49 12.44 15.36
CA GLU A 608 50.28 13.41 16.43
C GLU A 608 49.19 14.41 16.05
N TRP A 609 48.30 14.75 16.99
CA TRP A 609 47.22 15.71 16.75
C TRP A 609 47.76 17.14 16.81
N ASP A 610 47.81 17.82 15.67
CA ASP A 610 48.35 19.19 15.52
C ASP A 610 47.27 20.28 15.65
N SER A 611 46.02 19.90 15.90
CA SER A 611 44.85 20.79 16.00
C SER A 611 44.52 21.56 14.71
N ILE A 612 45.13 21.21 13.58
CA ILE A 612 44.83 21.80 12.28
C ILE A 612 43.81 20.89 11.59
N VAL A 613 42.60 21.39 11.41
CA VAL A 613 41.63 20.76 10.50
C VAL A 613 41.78 21.46 9.16
N GLU A 614 42.28 20.75 8.15
CA GLU A 614 42.16 21.21 6.77
C GLU A 614 40.64 21.34 6.47
N ASP A 615 40.15 22.58 6.40
CA ASP A 615 38.76 22.85 6.05
C ASP A 615 38.58 22.72 4.54
N ASP A 616 38.16 21.54 4.11
CA ASP A 616 37.72 21.31 2.73
C ASP A 616 36.19 21.35 2.58
N SER A 617 35.45 21.62 3.65
CA SER A 617 33.98 21.72 3.61
C SER A 617 33.49 22.94 2.82
N SER A 618 34.26 24.04 2.84
CA SER A 618 33.96 25.30 2.16
C SER A 618 34.27 25.28 0.65
N LYS A 619 35.23 24.46 0.19
CA LYS A 619 35.61 24.32 -1.22
C LYS A 619 34.56 23.54 -2.03
N ASP A 620 33.92 22.56 -1.42
CA ASP A 620 32.97 21.67 -2.10
C ASP A 620 31.57 22.29 -2.26
N PHE A 621 31.12 23.11 -1.31
CA PHE A 621 29.77 23.73 -1.37
C PHE A 621 29.61 24.68 -2.56
N GLY A 622 30.68 25.38 -2.95
CA GLY A 622 30.72 26.27 -4.11
C GLY A 622 30.74 25.54 -5.46
N MET A 623 31.48 24.42 -5.56
CA MET A 623 31.57 23.62 -6.79
C MET A 623 30.31 22.80 -7.07
N LEU A 624 29.69 22.19 -6.05
CA LEU A 624 28.56 21.27 -6.22
C LEU A 624 27.25 21.96 -6.61
N ASN A 625 27.06 23.24 -6.26
CA ASN A 625 25.82 23.98 -6.51
C ASN A 625 25.94 25.09 -7.58
N GLY A 626 27.11 25.27 -8.20
CA GLY A 626 27.33 26.25 -9.28
C GLY A 626 26.89 27.68 -8.93
N GLY A 627 27.01 28.08 -7.67
CA GLY A 627 26.59 29.41 -7.19
C GLY A 627 25.08 29.67 -7.20
N LYS A 628 24.22 28.68 -7.49
CA LYS A 628 22.76 28.86 -7.45
C LYS A 628 22.26 28.79 -5.99
N ARG A 629 21.70 29.90 -5.49
CA ARG A 629 20.86 29.89 -4.29
C ARG A 629 19.69 28.94 -4.52
N ALA A 630 19.42 28.06 -3.55
CA ALA A 630 18.38 27.05 -3.63
C ALA A 630 17.00 27.69 -3.90
N VAL A 631 16.39 27.34 -5.03
CA VAL A 631 14.97 27.58 -5.28
C VAL A 631 14.19 26.57 -4.43
N HIS A 632 13.25 27.11 -3.65
CA HIS A 632 12.32 26.41 -2.78
C HIS A 632 11.44 25.47 -3.65
N THR A 633 11.47 24.15 -3.41
CA THR A 633 10.46 23.22 -3.96
C THR A 633 9.37 22.89 -2.93
N GLY A 634 9.10 23.84 -2.04
CA GLY A 634 7.89 23.90 -1.23
C GLY A 634 7.16 25.21 -1.54
N SER A 635 5.85 25.17 -1.63
CA SER A 635 5.00 26.33 -1.93
C SER A 635 5.34 27.57 -1.09
N GLN A 636 5.48 28.70 -1.79
CA GLN A 636 5.27 30.12 -1.41
C GLN A 636 5.63 30.60 0.02
N ARG A 637 6.61 31.53 0.05
CA ARG A 637 6.85 32.63 1.00
C ARG A 637 6.28 32.43 2.42
N THR A 638 7.10 31.86 3.31
CA THR A 638 6.98 32.13 4.74
C THR A 638 7.76 33.40 5.10
N THR A 639 7.08 34.29 5.80
CA THR A 639 7.61 35.53 6.35
C THR A 639 8.81 35.24 7.25
N THR A 640 9.81 36.11 7.17
CA THR A 640 11.02 36.10 8.00
C THR A 640 10.67 36.06 9.49
N ARG A 641 10.64 34.86 10.08
CA ARG A 641 10.58 34.68 11.53
C ARG A 641 11.91 35.17 12.12
N LYS A 642 11.81 36.14 13.04
CA LYS A 642 12.92 36.61 13.88
C LYS A 642 13.70 35.40 14.39
N ALA A 643 15.02 35.44 14.18
CA ALA A 643 15.97 34.45 14.68
C ALA A 643 15.59 34.05 16.11
N ALA A 644 15.14 32.81 16.27
CA ALA A 644 14.92 32.22 17.58
C ALA A 644 16.26 32.32 18.31
N LYS A 645 16.29 33.17 19.35
CA LYS A 645 17.45 33.40 20.20
C LYS A 645 17.89 32.03 20.70
N ALA A 646 19.00 31.53 20.15
CA ALA A 646 19.60 30.27 20.57
C ALA A 646 19.67 30.28 22.09
N LYS A 647 18.92 29.37 22.71
CA LYS A 647 18.97 29.19 24.15
C LYS A 647 20.38 28.70 24.42
N LYS A 648 21.28 29.62 24.81
CA LYS A 648 22.67 29.32 25.19
C LYS A 648 22.62 28.10 26.10
N THR A 649 23.03 26.96 25.58
CA THR A 649 23.44 25.82 26.37
C THR A 649 24.42 26.37 27.39
N LYS A 650 24.19 26.11 28.68
CA LYS A 650 25.18 26.42 29.73
C LYS A 650 26.51 25.88 29.21
N ALA A 651 27.46 26.77 28.93
CA ALA A 651 28.81 26.36 28.62
C ALA A 651 29.26 25.47 29.79
N GLU A 652 29.65 24.24 29.49
CA GLU A 652 30.45 23.48 30.45
C GLU A 652 31.69 24.30 30.77
N PRO A 653 32.21 24.20 32.01
CA PRO A 653 33.37 24.97 32.41
C PRO A 653 34.50 24.78 31.41
N GLU A 654 35.05 25.90 30.90
CA GLU A 654 36.29 25.92 30.15
C GLU A 654 37.35 25.16 30.96
N GLY A 655 37.69 23.93 30.56
CA GLY A 655 38.66 23.12 31.29
C GLY A 655 38.60 21.60 31.18
N SER A 656 37.63 20.97 30.51
CA SER A 656 37.70 19.52 30.24
C SER A 656 38.65 19.24 29.07
N GLN A 657 39.95 19.40 29.31
CA GLN A 657 40.99 19.02 28.37
C GLN A 657 41.06 17.48 28.34
N TYR A 658 40.28 16.85 27.45
CA TYR A 658 40.35 15.41 27.23
C TYR A 658 41.78 15.04 26.80
N SER A 659 42.44 14.14 27.53
CA SER A 659 43.78 13.64 27.19
C SER A 659 43.74 12.63 26.04
N GLY A 660 42.59 11.98 25.82
CA GLY A 660 42.37 11.02 24.75
C GLY A 660 41.74 11.62 23.49
N ASP A 661 40.87 10.84 22.82
CA ASP A 661 40.40 11.12 21.47
C ASP A 661 38.86 11.19 21.40
N LEU A 662 38.32 12.41 21.45
CA LEU A 662 36.87 12.65 21.46
C LEU A 662 36.23 12.36 20.10
N ALA A 663 36.93 12.63 18.99
CA ALA A 663 36.41 12.39 17.64
C ALA A 663 36.24 10.89 17.38
N LEU A 664 37.22 10.07 17.78
CA LEU A 664 37.13 8.61 17.72
C LEU A 664 36.02 8.09 18.64
N ALA A 665 35.95 8.59 19.89
CA ALA A 665 34.91 8.20 20.85
C ALA A 665 33.50 8.46 20.29
N ASN A 666 33.26 9.65 19.71
CA ASN A 666 32.01 10.00 19.08
C ASN A 666 31.69 9.14 17.86
N SER A 667 32.70 8.79 17.05
CA SER A 667 32.50 7.89 15.91
C SER A 667 32.08 6.48 16.35
N ARG A 668 32.67 5.97 17.44
CA ARG A 668 32.36 4.66 18.02
C ARG A 668 30.95 4.59 18.58
N THR A 669 30.53 5.62 19.31
CA THR A 669 29.16 5.72 19.82
C THR A 669 28.14 5.75 18.68
N PHE A 670 28.39 6.53 17.62
CA PHE A 670 27.55 6.53 16.42
C PHE A 670 27.46 5.15 15.76
N MET A 671 28.60 4.48 15.56
CA MET A 671 28.62 3.16 14.93
C MET A 671 27.77 2.16 15.73
N ARG A 672 27.89 2.16 17.06
CA ARG A 672 27.11 1.27 17.93
C ARG A 672 25.60 1.54 17.83
N ILE A 673 25.17 2.78 17.99
CA ILE A 673 23.74 3.13 18.01
C ILE A 673 23.08 2.93 16.63
N ALA A 674 23.78 3.26 15.55
CA ALA A 674 23.34 2.99 14.19
C ALA A 674 23.21 1.47 13.92
N ALA A 675 24.18 0.67 14.38
CA ALA A 675 24.14 -0.79 14.22
C ALA A 675 23.01 -1.45 15.05
N LEU A 676 22.72 -0.93 16.24
CA LEU A 676 21.57 -1.38 17.05
C LEU A 676 20.23 -0.99 16.42
N SER A 677 20.12 0.21 15.84
CA SER A 677 18.95 0.61 15.05
C SER A 677 18.73 -0.34 13.87
N ARG A 678 19.80 -0.63 13.10
CA ARG A 678 19.76 -1.60 12.00
C ARG A 678 19.39 -3.00 12.47
N GLU A 679 19.92 -3.44 13.62
CA GLU A 679 19.61 -4.75 14.21
C GLU A 679 18.12 -4.89 14.52
N SER A 680 17.51 -3.86 15.12
CA SER A 680 16.07 -3.87 15.38
C SER A 680 15.28 -4.04 14.10
N MET A 681 15.66 -3.37 13.00
CA MET A 681 14.98 -3.53 11.71
C MET A 681 15.18 -4.91 11.09
N ILE A 682 16.41 -5.46 11.14
CA ILE A 682 16.70 -6.82 10.65
C ILE A 682 15.87 -7.85 11.43
N ALA A 683 15.87 -7.74 12.76
CA ALA A 683 15.13 -8.63 13.65
C ALA A 683 13.62 -8.56 13.42
N THR A 684 13.07 -7.35 13.28
CA THR A 684 11.67 -7.13 12.92
C THR A 684 11.34 -7.83 11.61
N ALA A 685 12.06 -7.52 10.53
CA ALA A 685 11.75 -8.08 9.21
C ALA A 685 11.89 -9.62 9.18
N ALA A 686 12.90 -10.16 9.87
CA ALA A 686 13.11 -11.59 10.05
C ALA A 686 12.04 -12.28 10.92
N GLY A 687 11.22 -11.53 11.66
CA GLY A 687 10.22 -12.07 12.56
C GLY A 687 10.79 -12.62 13.86
N ASP A 688 11.78 -11.97 14.47
CA ASP A 688 12.38 -12.40 15.75
C ASP A 688 12.20 -11.31 16.82
N PRO A 689 11.04 -11.27 17.51
CA PRO A 689 10.77 -10.28 18.57
C PRO A 689 11.72 -10.40 19.76
N GLY A 690 12.35 -11.56 19.99
CA GLY A 690 13.34 -11.74 21.05
C GLY A 690 14.58 -10.87 20.83
N ARG A 691 15.07 -10.82 19.58
CA ARG A 691 16.17 -9.90 19.18
C ARG A 691 15.76 -8.43 19.30
N VAL A 692 14.53 -8.09 18.88
CA VAL A 692 13.99 -6.72 19.02
C VAL A 692 13.95 -6.28 20.49
N TYR A 693 13.56 -7.20 21.39
CA TYR A 693 13.49 -6.91 22.82
C TYR A 693 14.86 -6.66 23.44
N GLU A 694 15.92 -7.37 23.04
CA GLU A 694 17.29 -7.09 23.51
C GLU A 694 17.76 -5.69 23.10
N VAL A 695 17.41 -5.22 21.90
CA VAL A 695 17.67 -3.84 21.47
C VAL A 695 16.85 -2.84 22.29
N THR A 696 15.58 -3.16 22.58
CA THR A 696 14.69 -2.31 23.41
C THR A 696 15.26 -2.07 24.81
N LYS A 697 15.82 -3.11 25.44
CA LYS A 697 16.50 -2.96 26.75
C LYS A 697 17.70 -2.02 26.66
N CYS A 698 18.46 -2.04 25.56
CA CYS A 698 19.55 -1.07 25.35
C CYS A 698 19.02 0.36 25.17
N GLN A 699 17.90 0.53 24.45
CA GLN A 699 17.28 1.83 24.21
C GLN A 699 16.78 2.51 25.47
N LEU A 700 16.39 1.76 26.52
CA LEU A 700 16.05 2.33 27.83
C LEU A 700 17.16 3.27 28.34
N PHE A 701 18.39 2.77 28.34
CA PHE A 701 19.55 3.53 28.82
C PHE A 701 19.87 4.69 27.89
N GLN A 702 19.79 4.49 26.57
CA GLN A 702 19.96 5.58 25.61
C GLN A 702 18.97 6.72 25.87
N PHE A 703 17.67 6.43 25.96
CA PHE A 703 16.66 7.45 26.20
C PHE A 703 16.85 8.14 27.55
N ALA A 704 17.28 7.39 28.58
CA ALA A 704 17.57 7.95 29.90
C ALA A 704 18.69 9.01 29.90
N GLY A 705 19.64 8.92 28.96
CA GLY A 705 20.70 9.91 28.77
C GLY A 705 20.42 10.99 27.72
N SER A 706 19.28 10.89 27.02
CA SER A 706 18.86 11.80 25.95
C SER A 706 17.90 12.90 26.46
N SER A 707 17.50 13.79 25.55
CA SER A 707 16.44 14.78 25.79
C SER A 707 15.02 14.19 25.65
N CYS A 708 14.87 12.98 25.11
CA CYS A 708 13.60 12.29 24.91
C CYS A 708 13.14 11.56 26.18
N THR A 709 12.85 12.34 27.23
CA THR A 709 12.60 11.80 28.57
C THR A 709 11.33 10.95 28.69
N ASN A 710 10.28 11.22 27.92
CA ASN A 710 9.01 10.48 28.01
C ASN A 710 9.20 9.00 27.67
N TYR A 711 9.98 8.70 26.63
CA TYR A 711 10.26 7.32 26.22
C TYR A 711 11.10 6.54 27.24
N THR A 712 11.82 7.21 28.13
CA THR A 712 12.43 6.51 29.27
C THR A 712 11.35 5.92 30.18
N GLU A 713 10.30 6.68 30.50
CA GLU A 713 9.23 6.20 31.38
C GLU A 713 8.37 5.13 30.71
N TYR A 714 8.10 5.27 29.41
CA TYR A 714 7.37 4.27 28.63
C TYR A 714 8.13 2.93 28.58
N LEU A 715 9.45 2.97 28.39
CA LEU A 715 10.28 1.77 28.43
C LEU A 715 10.44 1.18 29.83
N LEU A 716 10.51 2.02 30.87
CA LEU A 716 10.48 1.53 32.26
C LEU A 716 9.18 0.78 32.54
N GLU A 717 8.02 1.35 32.18
CA GLU A 717 6.72 0.67 32.36
C GLU A 717 6.68 -0.64 31.59
N THR A 718 7.10 -0.61 30.32
CA THR A 718 7.08 -1.79 29.44
C THR A 718 7.97 -2.91 29.98
N ILE A 719 9.24 -2.60 30.30
CA ILE A 719 10.20 -3.61 30.78
C ILE A 719 9.77 -4.12 32.17
N ILE A 720 9.35 -3.24 33.08
CA ILE A 720 8.94 -3.66 34.42
C ILE A 720 7.67 -4.51 34.37
N SER A 721 6.68 -4.10 33.57
CA SER A 721 5.44 -4.86 33.42
C SER A 721 5.70 -6.25 32.85
N LEU A 722 6.58 -6.37 31.85
CA LEU A 722 6.94 -7.65 31.23
C LEU A 722 7.77 -8.56 32.15
N GLU A 723 8.78 -8.01 32.86
CA GLU A 723 9.75 -8.81 33.61
C GLU A 723 9.33 -9.12 35.04
N TYR A 724 8.53 -8.23 35.66
CA TYR A 724 8.21 -8.31 37.09
C TYR A 724 6.71 -8.33 37.40
N GLU A 725 5.84 -7.96 36.45
CA GLU A 725 4.37 -7.96 36.65
C GLU A 725 3.63 -8.87 35.66
N SER A 726 4.32 -9.79 34.99
CA SER A 726 3.72 -10.75 34.04
C SER A 726 4.31 -12.14 34.27
N SER A 727 3.55 -13.18 33.94
CA SER A 727 4.08 -14.54 33.88
C SER A 727 5.07 -14.69 32.71
N PRO A 728 6.02 -15.65 32.77
CA PRO A 728 6.91 -15.96 31.64
C PRO A 728 6.15 -16.24 30.33
N GLU A 729 4.99 -16.89 30.44
CA GLU A 729 4.10 -17.22 29.34
C GLU A 729 3.48 -15.95 28.74
N MET A 730 2.89 -15.07 29.57
CA MET A 730 2.33 -13.79 29.11
C MET A 730 3.42 -12.92 28.46
N LYS A 731 4.61 -12.83 29.07
CA LYS A 731 5.74 -12.08 28.51
C LYS A 731 6.10 -12.57 27.11
N THR A 732 6.28 -13.88 26.96
CA THR A 732 6.62 -14.50 25.68
C THR A 732 5.53 -14.23 24.64
N ALA A 733 4.26 -14.40 25.01
CA ALA A 733 3.13 -14.09 24.15
C ALA A 733 3.11 -12.61 23.72
N LEU A 734 3.29 -11.66 24.64
CA LEU A 734 3.33 -10.22 24.33
C LEU A 734 4.45 -9.86 23.36
N LEU A 735 5.64 -10.44 23.51
CA LEU A 735 6.73 -10.26 22.57
C LEU A 735 6.35 -10.77 21.17
N ARG A 736 5.76 -11.96 21.09
CA ARG A 736 5.31 -12.55 19.82
C ARG A 736 4.20 -11.75 19.13
N LEU A 737 3.37 -11.05 19.90
CA LEU A 737 2.32 -10.15 19.41
C LEU A 737 2.82 -8.77 18.96
N SER A 738 4.08 -8.43 19.22
CA SER A 738 4.64 -7.14 18.79
C SER A 738 4.82 -7.03 17.28
N LEU A 739 4.99 -8.17 16.59
CA LEU A 739 5.22 -8.27 15.15
C LEU A 739 4.03 -8.93 14.44
N VAL A 740 3.79 -8.52 13.19
CA VAL A 740 2.75 -9.06 12.31
C VAL A 740 3.26 -9.26 10.90
N ASN A 741 2.57 -10.08 10.11
CA ASN A 741 2.91 -10.31 8.72
C ASN A 741 1.64 -10.42 7.87
N LEU A 742 1.23 -9.32 7.23
CA LEU A 742 0.06 -9.34 6.35
C LEU A 742 0.26 -10.08 5.03
N THR A 743 1.51 -10.33 4.65
CA THR A 743 1.82 -10.95 3.35
C THR A 743 1.93 -12.47 3.42
N GLY A 744 2.11 -13.03 4.62
CA GLY A 744 2.46 -14.43 4.81
C GLY A 744 3.81 -14.83 4.18
N LYS A 745 4.68 -13.88 3.83
CA LYS A 745 6.00 -14.14 3.22
C LYS A 745 7.11 -14.04 4.25
N ALA A 746 8.14 -14.89 4.12
CA ALA A 746 9.32 -14.81 4.96
C ALA A 746 10.00 -13.44 4.79
N ASN A 747 10.63 -12.93 5.84
CA ASN A 747 11.35 -11.65 5.84
C ASN A 747 10.48 -10.40 5.59
N HIS A 748 9.16 -10.49 5.80
CA HIS A 748 8.18 -9.40 5.59
C HIS A 748 7.36 -9.08 6.86
N PHE A 749 7.89 -9.42 8.03
CA PHE A 749 7.28 -9.03 9.29
C PHE A 749 7.46 -7.52 9.52
N CYS A 750 6.50 -6.89 10.18
CA CYS A 750 6.55 -5.49 10.59
C CYS A 750 5.92 -5.31 11.98
N GLU A 751 6.19 -4.16 12.60
CA GLU A 751 5.47 -3.78 13.81
C GLU A 751 4.02 -3.46 13.51
N GLY A 752 3.20 -3.67 14.52
CA GLY A 752 1.78 -3.45 14.41
C GLY A 752 1.30 -2.03 14.23
N ASP A 753 1.94 -1.09 14.91
CA ASP A 753 1.63 0.32 14.81
C ASP A 753 2.10 0.92 13.48
N LEU A 754 3.18 0.40 12.87
CA LEU A 754 3.53 0.75 11.49
C LEU A 754 2.40 0.40 10.51
N LEU A 755 1.75 -0.74 10.73
CA LEU A 755 0.62 -1.14 9.92
C LEU A 755 -0.64 -0.31 10.23
N GLN A 756 -0.86 0.04 11.50
CA GLN A 756 -1.94 0.95 11.90
C GLN A 756 -1.79 2.31 11.22
N GLU A 757 -0.58 2.89 11.22
CA GLU A 757 -0.25 4.15 10.54
C GLU A 757 -0.49 4.06 9.02
N TYR A 758 -0.22 2.91 8.40
CA TYR A 758 -0.57 2.67 7.00
C TYR A 758 -2.09 2.75 6.77
N PHE A 759 -2.90 2.16 7.66
CA PHE A 759 -4.36 2.24 7.53
C PHE A 759 -4.92 3.62 7.84
N ASN A 760 -4.35 4.33 8.83
CA ASN A 760 -4.69 5.71 9.13
C ASN A 760 -4.59 6.58 7.88
N ARG A 761 -3.49 6.46 7.11
CA ARG A 761 -3.32 7.24 5.88
C ARG A 761 -4.31 6.92 4.78
N LEU A 762 -4.71 5.66 4.67
CA LEU A 762 -5.78 5.28 3.74
C LEU A 762 -7.13 5.84 4.17
N LEU A 763 -7.38 5.91 5.48
CA LEU A 763 -8.58 6.52 6.05
C LEU A 763 -8.58 8.04 5.81
N ASP A 764 -7.46 8.71 6.12
CA ASP A 764 -7.27 10.15 5.99
C ASP A 764 -7.39 10.62 4.55
N ALA A 765 -6.82 9.88 3.58
CA ALA A 765 -6.94 10.21 2.16
C ALA A 765 -8.41 10.28 1.70
N VAL A 766 -9.27 9.39 2.20
CA VAL A 766 -10.69 9.37 1.86
C VAL A 766 -11.47 10.42 2.63
N ALA A 767 -11.16 10.61 3.91
CA ALA A 767 -11.73 11.68 4.72
C ALA A 767 -11.44 13.05 4.10
N GLN A 768 -10.22 13.29 3.62
CA GLN A 768 -9.80 14.52 2.97
C GLN A 768 -10.49 14.71 1.63
N HIS A 769 -10.51 13.68 0.79
CA HIS A 769 -11.17 13.73 -0.51
C HIS A 769 -12.67 14.04 -0.39
N LYS A 770 -13.34 13.48 0.61
CA LYS A 770 -14.79 13.69 0.82
C LYS A 770 -15.13 14.89 1.71
N GLY A 771 -14.18 15.41 2.47
CA GLY A 771 -14.39 16.50 3.42
C GLY A 771 -15.32 16.13 4.58
N VAL A 772 -15.27 14.88 5.06
CA VAL A 772 -16.12 14.36 6.14
C VAL A 772 -15.34 14.16 7.44
N ASP A 773 -16.04 14.18 8.58
CA ASP A 773 -15.46 13.82 9.88
C ASP A 773 -15.43 12.29 10.10
N TYR A 774 -14.75 11.84 11.15
CA TYR A 774 -14.55 10.42 11.43
C TYR A 774 -15.76 9.68 12.00
N SER A 775 -16.78 10.42 12.45
CA SER A 775 -18.07 9.87 12.91
C SER A 775 -19.12 9.88 11.82
N ASP A 776 -18.83 10.46 10.65
CA ASP A 776 -19.70 10.41 9.49
C ASP A 776 -20.10 8.95 9.18
N PRO A 777 -21.39 8.63 8.99
CA PRO A 777 -21.85 7.26 8.81
C PRO A 777 -21.16 6.53 7.66
N PHE A 778 -20.77 7.23 6.59
CA PHE A 778 -20.04 6.62 5.50
C PHE A 778 -18.62 6.25 5.93
N LEU A 779 -17.88 7.15 6.59
CA LEU A 779 -16.51 6.84 6.99
C LEU A 779 -16.46 5.77 8.10
N ARG A 780 -17.31 5.95 9.11
CA ARG A 780 -17.41 5.10 10.30
C ARG A 780 -17.96 3.71 10.02
N ASN A 781 -19.09 3.60 9.33
CA ASN A 781 -19.78 2.31 9.19
C ASN A 781 -19.47 1.59 7.88
N ILE A 782 -18.93 2.28 6.87
CA ILE A 782 -18.68 1.69 5.54
C ILE A 782 -17.19 1.63 5.23
N TRP A 783 -16.47 2.76 5.28
CA TRP A 783 -15.11 2.81 4.77
C TRP A 783 -14.07 2.19 5.71
N SER A 784 -14.03 2.62 6.97
CA SER A 784 -13.03 2.16 7.96
C SER A 784 -13.01 0.63 8.10
N ARG A 785 -14.19 -0.02 8.17
CA ARG A 785 -14.35 -1.48 8.25
C ARG A 785 -13.88 -2.24 6.99
N ASN A 786 -13.78 -1.57 5.85
CA ASN A 786 -13.38 -2.16 4.57
C ASN A 786 -11.95 -1.78 4.13
N VAL A 787 -11.25 -0.92 4.87
CA VAL A 787 -9.98 -0.31 4.44
C VAL A 787 -8.93 -1.33 4.00
N LEU A 788 -8.80 -2.44 4.73
CA LEU A 788 -7.88 -3.53 4.41
C LEU A 788 -8.23 -4.22 3.09
N HIS A 789 -9.49 -4.64 2.97
CA HIS A 789 -9.96 -5.40 1.81
C HIS A 789 -9.82 -4.58 0.53
N VAL A 790 -10.11 -3.27 0.60
CA VAL A 790 -9.93 -2.36 -0.53
C VAL A 790 -8.44 -2.21 -0.91
N ALA A 791 -7.55 -2.09 0.08
CA ALA A 791 -6.11 -2.00 -0.16
C ALA A 791 -5.53 -3.30 -0.77
N GLN A 792 -5.98 -4.47 -0.29
CA GLN A 792 -5.60 -5.77 -0.84
C GLN A 792 -6.12 -5.96 -2.26
N LEU A 793 -7.40 -5.64 -2.50
CA LEU A 793 -8.04 -5.77 -3.80
C LEU A 793 -7.26 -5.03 -4.89
N ARG A 794 -6.74 -3.83 -4.61
CA ARG A 794 -5.92 -3.07 -5.56
C ARG A 794 -4.67 -3.85 -5.99
N THR A 795 -4.00 -4.51 -5.04
CA THR A 795 -2.79 -5.29 -5.32
C THR A 795 -3.13 -6.55 -6.11
N GLU A 796 -4.13 -7.31 -5.64
CA GLU A 796 -4.58 -8.56 -6.26
C GLU A 796 -5.10 -8.37 -7.67
N TRP A 797 -5.83 -7.29 -7.94
CA TRP A 797 -6.36 -6.99 -9.27
C TRP A 797 -5.27 -6.71 -10.28
N VAL A 798 -4.28 -5.89 -9.90
CA VAL A 798 -3.14 -5.56 -10.76
C VAL A 798 -2.32 -6.83 -11.05
N GLU A 799 -2.09 -7.67 -10.03
CA GLU A 799 -1.42 -8.96 -10.20
C GLU A 799 -2.22 -9.91 -11.11
N GLY A 800 -3.53 -10.02 -10.89
CA GLY A 800 -4.43 -10.93 -11.62
C GLY A 800 -4.51 -10.67 -13.13
N VAL A 801 -4.35 -9.41 -13.57
CA VAL A 801 -4.32 -9.07 -15.01
C VAL A 801 -2.93 -9.20 -15.64
N GLY A 802 -1.95 -9.74 -14.91
CA GLY A 802 -0.57 -9.89 -15.36
C GLY A 802 0.23 -8.58 -15.35
N LEU A 803 -0.29 -7.54 -14.67
CA LEU A 803 0.39 -6.28 -14.40
C LEU A 803 1.05 -6.26 -13.02
N GLY A 804 1.19 -7.44 -12.39
CA GLY A 804 1.89 -7.61 -11.12
C GLY A 804 3.21 -6.85 -11.13
N LYS A 805 3.54 -6.25 -9.97
CA LYS A 805 4.64 -5.28 -9.83
C LYS A 805 5.83 -5.66 -10.72
N ARG A 806 6.23 -4.76 -11.63
CA ARG A 806 7.62 -4.76 -12.15
C ARG A 806 8.49 -4.92 -10.91
N SER A 807 9.39 -5.91 -10.91
CA SER A 807 10.05 -6.37 -9.69
C SER A 807 10.42 -5.17 -8.81
N ALA A 808 9.94 -5.13 -7.57
CA ALA A 808 10.36 -4.12 -6.60
C ALA A 808 11.87 -4.20 -6.28
N ARG A 809 12.60 -5.13 -6.93
CA ARG A 809 14.02 -5.00 -7.26
C ARG A 809 14.25 -3.85 -8.25
N HIS A 810 13.83 -2.63 -7.92
CA HIS A 810 14.75 -1.55 -8.20
C HIS A 810 15.92 -1.87 -7.28
N SER A 811 16.98 -2.45 -7.81
CA SER A 811 18.25 -2.49 -7.08
C SER A 811 18.50 -1.06 -6.65
N ASP A 812 18.58 -0.81 -5.35
CA ASP A 812 18.94 0.52 -4.85
C ASP A 812 20.12 1.02 -5.69
N PRO A 813 20.10 2.30 -6.11
CA PRO A 813 21.20 2.87 -6.87
C PRO A 813 22.51 2.58 -6.15
N THR A 814 23.53 2.19 -6.90
CA THR A 814 24.78 1.68 -6.31
C THR A 814 25.40 2.74 -5.41
N THR A 815 25.58 2.44 -4.12
CA THR A 815 26.18 3.35 -3.13
C THR A 815 27.71 3.45 -3.22
N LYS A 816 28.32 2.87 -4.26
CA LYS A 816 29.78 2.75 -4.40
C LYS A 816 30.49 4.11 -4.46
N ALA A 817 29.87 5.10 -5.10
CA ALA A 817 30.46 6.43 -5.19
C ALA A 817 30.51 7.08 -3.81
N GLU A 818 29.41 7.01 -3.07
CA GLU A 818 29.28 7.53 -1.71
C GLU A 818 30.26 6.84 -0.75
N ILE A 819 30.36 5.51 -0.82
CA ILE A 819 31.32 4.75 0.00
C ILE A 819 32.76 5.18 -0.29
N ARG A 820 33.16 5.33 -1.57
CA ARG A 820 34.52 5.78 -1.92
C ARG A 820 34.81 7.18 -1.39
N THR A 821 33.86 8.11 -1.52
CA THR A 821 33.99 9.47 -0.99
C THR A 821 34.18 9.46 0.52
N LEU A 822 33.36 8.70 1.25
CA LEU A 822 33.46 8.62 2.71
C LEU A 822 34.72 7.88 3.18
N LEU A 823 35.16 6.82 2.49
CA LEU A 823 36.40 6.12 2.81
C LEU A 823 37.62 7.04 2.62
N ALA A 824 37.67 7.78 1.52
CA ALA A 824 38.73 8.77 1.29
C ALA A 824 38.75 9.83 2.39
N LEU A 825 37.58 10.31 2.82
CA LEU A 825 37.42 11.26 3.90
C LEU A 825 37.92 10.71 5.25
N TYR A 826 37.46 9.54 5.66
CA TYR A 826 37.82 8.95 6.95
C TYR A 826 39.29 8.56 7.02
N ARG A 827 39.86 8.10 5.90
CA ARG A 827 41.30 7.87 5.77
C ARG A 827 42.08 9.18 5.89
N GLY A 828 41.70 10.22 5.14
CA GLY A 828 42.38 11.51 5.13
C GLY A 828 42.47 12.14 6.52
N HIS A 829 41.40 12.05 7.31
CA HIS A 829 41.38 12.57 8.68
C HIS A 829 41.79 11.56 9.76
N GLN A 830 42.18 10.33 9.37
CA GLN A 830 42.49 9.23 10.28
C GLN A 830 41.39 9.03 11.37
N LEU A 831 40.11 9.09 10.98
CA LEU A 831 38.99 9.12 11.94
C LEU A 831 38.95 7.87 12.85
N HIS A 832 39.25 6.70 12.31
CA HIS A 832 39.18 5.42 13.04
C HIS A 832 40.52 4.96 13.64
N VAL A 833 41.50 5.86 13.68
CA VAL A 833 42.81 5.69 14.31
C VAL A 833 42.83 6.53 15.59
N TYR A 834 43.48 6.05 16.65
CA TYR A 834 43.61 6.81 17.90
C TYR A 834 44.68 7.90 17.77
N ARG A 835 44.29 9.15 18.05
CA ARG A 835 45.19 10.32 18.13
C ARG A 835 45.01 10.99 19.48
N ALA A 836 46.06 10.99 20.30
CA ALA A 836 46.01 11.55 21.65
C ALA A 836 45.68 13.05 21.62
N GLY A 837 44.83 13.51 22.53
CA GLY A 837 44.37 14.91 22.63
C GLY A 837 43.43 15.37 21.51
N ARG A 838 42.94 14.49 20.63
CA ARG A 838 42.09 14.89 19.49
C ARG A 838 40.69 15.32 19.93
N VAL A 839 40.48 16.64 19.92
CA VAL A 839 39.20 17.31 20.18
C VAL A 839 38.92 18.28 19.04
N LEU A 840 37.78 18.13 18.36
CA LEU A 840 37.37 18.97 17.22
C LEU A 840 36.55 20.17 17.72
N ASP A 841 36.56 21.27 16.97
CA ASP A 841 35.87 22.50 17.38
C ASP A 841 34.36 22.29 17.54
N GLY A 842 33.81 22.79 18.64
CA GLY A 842 32.41 22.59 19.04
C GLY A 842 32.02 21.14 19.37
N ALA A 843 32.97 20.19 19.42
CA ALA A 843 32.68 18.80 19.74
C ALA A 843 32.34 18.63 21.23
N THR A 844 31.35 17.80 21.51
CA THR A 844 30.97 17.37 22.85
C THR A 844 30.86 15.85 22.88
N ASP A 845 30.96 15.24 24.06
CA ASP A 845 30.76 13.80 24.21
C ASP A 845 29.29 13.41 23.99
N ARG A 846 29.08 12.53 23.00
CA ARG A 846 27.77 12.09 22.52
C ARG A 846 27.32 10.76 23.12
N ASP A 847 28.03 10.19 24.09
CA ASP A 847 27.56 8.97 24.77
C ASP A 847 26.29 9.23 25.59
N ARG A 848 25.19 8.60 25.17
CA ARG A 848 23.89 8.66 25.85
C ARG A 848 23.64 7.46 26.76
N VAL A 849 24.32 6.34 26.56
CA VAL A 849 24.01 5.10 27.28
C VAL A 849 24.59 5.15 28.69
N ASN A 850 25.88 5.45 28.86
CA ASN A 850 26.47 5.53 30.20
C ASN A 850 25.86 6.70 30.99
N LYS A 851 25.64 7.87 30.35
CA LYS A 851 24.90 9.00 30.94
C LYS A 851 23.50 8.59 31.40
N GLY A 852 22.82 7.74 30.63
CA GLY A 852 21.52 7.20 31.01
C GLY A 852 21.55 6.27 32.22
N VAL A 853 22.55 5.40 32.32
CA VAL A 853 22.78 4.58 33.51
C VAL A 853 22.95 5.47 34.75
N GLU A 854 23.78 6.50 34.66
CA GLU A 854 23.97 7.46 35.76
C GLU A 854 22.69 8.20 36.12
N ASN A 855 21.94 8.69 35.12
CA ASN A 855 20.70 9.42 35.34
C ASN A 855 19.64 8.55 36.03
N LEU A 856 19.58 7.26 35.68
CA LEU A 856 18.71 6.29 36.35
C LEU A 856 19.17 6.04 37.80
N LYS A 857 20.49 5.92 38.05
CA LYS A 857 21.07 5.69 39.39
C LYS A 857 20.86 6.88 40.33
N LYS A 858 20.95 8.12 39.82
CA LYS A 858 20.85 9.34 40.63
C LYS A 858 19.51 9.45 41.36
N THR A 859 18.42 9.64 40.61
CA THR A 859 17.07 9.78 41.22
C THR A 859 15.93 9.27 40.36
N ARG A 860 16.14 9.08 39.06
CA ARG A 860 15.04 8.93 38.11
C ARG A 860 14.27 7.63 38.29
N LEU A 861 14.98 6.50 38.46
CA LEU A 861 14.32 5.21 38.70
C LEU A 861 13.58 5.21 40.03
N THR A 862 14.22 5.70 41.11
CA THR A 862 13.62 5.77 42.45
C THR A 862 12.35 6.63 42.46
N LYS A 863 12.36 7.79 41.79
CA LYS A 863 11.17 8.64 41.65
C LYS A 863 10.06 7.94 40.87
N TYR A 864 10.41 7.28 39.77
CA TYR A 864 9.45 6.56 38.95
C TYR A 864 8.79 5.39 39.71
N ILE A 865 9.58 4.54 40.37
CA ILE A 865 9.07 3.43 41.19
C ILE A 865 8.23 3.94 42.36
N GLY A 866 8.72 4.98 43.07
CA GLY A 866 7.98 5.57 44.20
C GLY A 866 6.62 6.14 43.78
N ARG A 867 6.55 6.82 42.63
CA ARG A 867 5.30 7.35 42.07
C ARG A 867 4.33 6.24 41.66
N THR A 868 4.82 5.28 40.87
CA THR A 868 3.95 4.25 40.26
C THR A 868 3.50 3.18 41.26
N SER A 869 4.38 2.72 42.16
CA SER A 869 4.05 1.67 43.14
C SER A 869 2.97 2.11 44.14
N ARG A 870 2.93 3.40 44.51
CA ARG A 870 1.92 3.95 45.43
C ARG A 870 0.51 3.87 44.85
N LYS A 871 0.35 4.13 43.56
CA LYS A 871 -0.94 4.20 42.88
C LYS A 871 -1.43 2.86 42.35
N ARG A 872 -0.51 2.02 41.87
CA ARG A 872 -0.80 0.74 41.21
C ARG A 872 -1.56 -0.19 42.16
N GLY A 873 -2.81 -0.60 41.84
CA GLY A 873 -3.59 -1.53 42.67
C GLY A 873 -3.99 -0.99 44.05
N LEU A 874 -4.05 0.33 44.23
CA LEU A 874 -4.36 0.98 45.50
C LEU A 874 -5.74 0.58 46.03
N ALA A 875 -6.78 0.59 45.20
CA ALA A 875 -8.14 0.22 45.59
C ALA A 875 -8.20 -1.20 46.17
N ARG A 876 -7.52 -2.18 45.53
CA ARG A 876 -7.45 -3.57 46.02
C ARG A 876 -6.68 -3.69 47.33
N ARG A 877 -5.58 -2.96 47.50
CA ARG A 877 -4.82 -2.94 48.77
C ARG A 877 -5.65 -2.36 49.92
N LEU A 878 -6.40 -1.29 49.68
CA LEU A 878 -7.29 -0.70 50.67
C LEU A 878 -8.42 -1.65 51.07
N ALA A 879 -9.04 -2.33 50.10
CA ALA A 879 -10.06 -3.35 50.36
C ALA A 879 -9.51 -4.51 51.23
N LYS A 880 -8.37 -5.10 50.85
CA LYS A 880 -7.70 -6.17 51.64
C LYS A 880 -7.35 -5.71 53.07
N SER A 881 -6.91 -4.45 53.22
CA SER A 881 -6.58 -3.88 54.52
C SER A 881 -7.82 -3.69 55.40
N ALA A 882 -8.95 -3.29 54.81
CA ALA A 882 -10.23 -3.16 55.51
C ALA A 882 -10.77 -4.53 55.96
N GLU A 883 -10.69 -5.55 55.10
CA GLU A 883 -11.07 -6.93 55.42
C GLU A 883 -10.23 -7.52 56.57
N SER A 884 -8.92 -7.28 56.57
CA SER A 884 -8.01 -7.75 57.64
C SER A 884 -8.28 -7.10 59.00
N ARG A 885 -8.85 -5.89 59.03
CA ARG A 885 -9.24 -5.18 60.27
C ARG A 885 -10.60 -5.63 60.80
N GLY A 886 -11.42 -6.30 59.98
CA GLY A 886 -12.75 -6.81 60.35
C GLY A 886 -12.74 -8.13 61.14
N SER A 887 -11.61 -8.84 61.22
CA SER A 887 -11.53 -10.20 61.80
C SER A 887 -10.75 -10.31 63.13
N GLY A 888 -10.50 -9.20 63.84
CA GLY A 888 -9.78 -9.20 65.12
C GLY A 888 -10.53 -8.45 66.24
N GLN A 889 -10.77 -9.12 67.36
CA GLN A 889 -11.40 -8.58 68.58
C GLN A 889 -10.58 -7.45 69.24
N GLY A 890 -11.26 -6.36 69.64
CA GLY A 890 -11.09 -5.63 70.91
C GLY A 890 -9.82 -4.79 71.21
N LEU A 891 -9.93 -3.46 70.97
CA LEU A 891 -9.47 -2.25 71.75
C LEU A 891 -8.01 -2.14 72.30
N PRO A 892 -7.46 -0.95 72.69
CA PRO A 892 -8.03 0.41 72.76
C PRO A 892 -7.15 1.54 72.14
N GLY A 893 -7.73 2.74 72.01
CA GLY A 893 -7.03 4.01 72.19
C GLY A 893 -6.24 4.57 71.00
N VAL A 894 -6.89 5.40 70.19
CA VAL A 894 -6.22 6.37 69.31
C VAL A 894 -5.74 7.55 70.16
N PRO A 895 -4.45 7.91 70.19
CA PRO A 895 -4.07 9.26 70.54
C PRO A 895 -4.28 10.13 69.31
N THR A 896 -5.25 11.04 69.40
CA THR A 896 -5.31 12.25 68.59
C THR A 896 -3.99 13.00 68.71
N ALA A 897 -3.22 13.05 67.62
CA ALA A 897 -2.11 13.98 67.46
C ALA A 897 -2.41 14.88 66.28
N ALA A 898 -2.47 16.17 66.64
CA ALA A 898 -2.77 17.35 65.86
C ALA A 898 -2.23 17.35 64.42
N ALA A 899 -3.09 17.81 63.52
CA ALA A 899 -2.67 18.46 62.30
C ALA A 899 -1.84 19.70 62.67
N GLU A 900 -0.52 19.63 62.48
CA GLU A 900 0.28 20.84 62.30
C GLU A 900 0.09 21.30 60.86
N GLU A 901 -0.63 22.42 60.73
CA GLU A 901 -0.65 23.27 59.56
C GLU A 901 0.79 23.67 59.23
N SER A 902 1.36 23.07 58.17
CA SER A 902 2.42 23.70 57.41
C SER A 902 1.77 24.32 56.18
N SER A 903 1.52 25.62 56.32
CA SER A 903 1.23 26.53 55.23
C SER A 903 2.45 26.61 54.30
N ASP A 904 2.49 25.74 53.29
CA ASP A 904 3.26 26.01 52.09
C ASP A 904 2.25 26.28 50.97
N GLU A 905 2.26 27.54 50.54
CA GLU A 905 1.38 28.16 49.57
C GLU A 905 1.09 27.24 48.38
N GLU A 906 -0.19 26.92 48.21
CA GLU A 906 -0.75 26.37 46.98
C GLU A 906 -0.52 27.35 45.83
N GLY A 907 0.63 27.23 45.18
CA GLY A 907 0.79 27.65 43.79
C GLY A 907 -0.09 26.76 42.92
N GLY A 908 -1.36 27.14 42.78
CA GLY A 908 -2.26 26.55 41.80
C GLY A 908 -1.60 26.50 40.44
N MET A 909 -1.20 25.31 39.98
CA MET A 909 -0.88 25.06 38.58
C MET A 909 -2.20 24.99 37.80
N THR A 910 -2.95 26.08 37.77
CA THR A 910 -3.73 26.47 36.58
C THR A 910 -2.73 26.94 35.53
N GLY A 911 -1.93 25.99 35.04
CA GLY A 911 -1.09 26.17 33.88
C GLY A 911 -1.93 25.92 32.65
N ASN A 912 -2.78 26.87 32.28
CA ASN A 912 -3.08 27.12 30.87
C ASN A 912 -1.71 27.41 30.23
N ALA A 913 -1.05 26.36 29.75
CA ALA A 913 0.07 26.52 28.86
C ALA A 913 -0.47 27.29 27.65
N PRO A 914 0.07 28.48 27.32
CA PRO A 914 -0.43 29.26 26.22
C PRO A 914 -0.32 28.39 24.98
N LEU A 915 -1.44 28.34 24.25
CA LEU A 915 -1.56 27.89 22.88
C LEU A 915 -0.26 28.25 22.16
N ARG A 916 0.55 27.22 21.87
CA ARG A 916 1.48 27.36 20.77
C ARG A 916 0.59 27.34 19.56
N ASP A 917 0.38 28.52 18.99
CA ASP A 917 -0.05 28.65 17.60
C ASP A 917 0.77 27.66 16.80
N GLU A 918 0.11 26.59 16.37
CA GLU A 918 0.61 25.72 15.32
C GLU A 918 0.66 26.59 14.08
N ASP A 919 1.82 27.19 13.90
CA ASP A 919 2.19 28.01 12.76
C ASP A 919 1.72 27.31 11.48
N GLU A 920 0.93 28.04 10.70
CA GLU A 920 0.50 27.71 9.34
C GLU A 920 1.72 27.32 8.49
N GLY A 921 1.94 26.02 8.37
CA GLY A 921 3.05 25.46 7.60
C GLY A 921 2.84 23.96 7.52
N GLY A 922 2.47 23.49 6.32
CA GLY A 922 2.09 22.10 6.07
C GLY A 922 2.98 21.11 6.81
N GLN A 923 2.37 20.23 7.62
CA GLN A 923 3.08 19.15 8.26
C GLN A 923 3.88 18.38 7.19
N SER A 924 5.19 18.25 7.42
CA SER A 924 6.02 17.28 6.72
C SER A 924 5.39 15.90 6.90
N VAL A 925 4.77 15.37 5.85
CA VAL A 925 4.20 14.02 5.81
C VAL A 925 5.29 13.05 6.24
N LEU A 926 5.13 12.42 7.42
CA LEU A 926 6.08 11.43 7.92
C LEU A 926 6.26 10.35 6.84
N GLY A 927 7.48 9.95 6.48
CA GLY A 927 7.67 8.87 5.52
C GLY A 927 7.38 7.50 6.15
N VAL A 928 6.30 6.80 5.76
CA VAL A 928 6.10 5.39 6.13
C VAL A 928 6.92 4.52 5.18
N ALA A 929 7.75 3.65 5.77
CA ALA A 929 8.53 2.68 5.02
C ALA A 929 8.47 1.31 5.70
N PHE A 930 8.16 0.27 4.91
CA PHE A 930 8.20 -1.11 5.37
C PHE A 930 9.59 -1.68 5.14
N ALA A 931 10.19 -2.26 6.16
CA ALA A 931 11.44 -3.00 6.02
C ALA A 931 11.15 -4.42 5.52
N ALA A 932 11.99 -4.93 4.61
CA ALA A 932 12.01 -6.34 4.22
C ALA A 932 13.46 -6.81 4.07
N LEU A 933 13.71 -8.11 4.23
CA LEU A 933 15.03 -8.69 3.89
C LEU A 933 15.00 -9.38 2.54
N ASP A 934 16.04 -9.16 1.74
CA ASP A 934 16.26 -9.93 0.51
C ASP A 934 16.84 -11.33 0.79
N SER A 935 17.14 -12.06 -0.28
CA SER A 935 17.74 -13.40 -0.21
C SER A 935 19.15 -13.41 0.38
N GLU A 936 19.82 -12.27 0.47
CA GLU A 936 21.18 -12.09 1.00
C GLU A 936 21.17 -11.53 2.44
N GLY A 937 19.99 -11.20 2.98
CA GLY A 937 19.80 -10.72 4.35
C GLY A 937 19.92 -9.21 4.49
N ARG A 938 19.96 -8.47 3.36
CA ARG A 938 20.04 -7.01 3.35
C ARG A 938 18.67 -6.39 3.60
N VAL A 939 18.66 -5.33 4.39
CA VAL A 939 17.45 -4.56 4.70
C VAL A 939 17.12 -3.65 3.53
N HIS A 940 15.90 -3.77 3.02
CA HIS A 940 15.33 -2.89 2.01
C HIS A 940 14.18 -2.09 2.63
N LEU A 941 14.24 -0.77 2.52
CA LEU A 941 13.19 0.13 2.96
C LEU A 941 12.25 0.42 1.78
N ARG A 942 11.09 -0.25 1.78
CA ARG A 942 10.03 0.03 0.83
C ARG A 942 9.22 1.25 1.28
N ARG A 943 9.58 2.43 0.77
CA ARG A 943 8.77 3.64 0.95
C ARG A 943 7.37 3.43 0.37
N VAL A 944 6.36 3.88 1.09
CA VAL A 944 4.99 3.94 0.57
C VAL A 944 4.72 5.37 0.13
N ASP A 945 4.56 5.57 -1.17
CA ASP A 945 4.27 6.88 -1.73
C ASP A 945 2.75 7.07 -1.89
N PHE A 946 2.09 7.43 -0.79
CA PHE A 946 0.64 7.67 -0.77
C PHE A 946 0.25 8.83 -1.69
N GLN A 947 1.15 9.82 -1.85
CA GLN A 947 0.93 10.98 -2.69
C GLN A 947 1.11 10.61 -4.17
N GLN A 948 2.15 9.89 -4.60
CA GLN A 948 2.25 9.39 -5.97
C GLN A 948 1.12 8.42 -6.31
N GLU A 949 0.67 7.60 -5.35
CA GLU A 949 -0.51 6.76 -5.52
C GLU A 949 -1.81 7.57 -5.71
N ALA A 950 -1.92 8.77 -5.14
CA ALA A 950 -3.07 9.69 -5.29
C ALA A 950 -2.91 10.68 -6.47
N THR A 951 -1.75 11.31 -6.61
CA THR A 951 -1.35 12.24 -7.68
C THR A 951 -1.27 11.55 -9.03
N ALA A 952 -0.79 10.31 -9.15
CA ALA A 952 -0.84 9.59 -10.43
C ALA A 952 -2.26 9.19 -10.86
N VAL A 953 -3.24 9.34 -9.98
CA VAL A 953 -4.67 9.25 -10.27
C VAL A 953 -5.20 10.64 -10.65
N VAL A 954 -4.86 11.69 -9.90
CA VAL A 954 -5.30 13.08 -10.18
C VAL A 954 -4.72 13.64 -11.48
N GLU A 955 -3.41 13.49 -11.73
CA GLU A 955 -2.76 13.97 -12.97
C GLU A 955 -3.34 13.27 -14.21
N ARG A 956 -3.67 11.96 -14.11
CA ARG A 956 -4.36 11.23 -15.19
C ARG A 956 -5.79 11.72 -15.44
N LEU A 957 -6.47 12.20 -14.40
CA LEU A 957 -7.82 12.76 -14.49
C LEU A 957 -7.82 14.21 -15.00
N GLU A 958 -6.76 14.98 -14.74
CA GLU A 958 -6.61 16.36 -15.23
C GLU A 958 -6.15 16.40 -16.70
N GLU A 959 -5.29 15.47 -17.13
CA GLU A 959 -4.94 15.28 -18.56
C GLU A 959 -6.17 14.90 -19.41
N GLU A 960 -7.10 14.10 -18.87
CA GLU A 960 -8.36 13.75 -19.55
C GLU A 960 -9.40 14.89 -19.52
N ARG A 961 -9.26 15.85 -18.59
CA ARG A 961 -10.17 17.00 -18.44
C ARG A 961 -9.74 18.21 -19.27
N GLN A 962 -8.45 18.33 -19.61
CA GLN A 962 -7.97 19.32 -20.58
C GLN A 962 -8.28 18.92 -22.02
N LEU A 963 -8.46 17.63 -22.32
CA LEU A 963 -8.93 17.14 -23.62
C LEU A 963 -10.44 17.32 -23.86
N SER A 964 -11.21 17.81 -22.87
CA SER A 964 -12.65 18.02 -22.99
C SER A 964 -13.08 19.50 -22.96
N LEU A 965 -12.13 20.44 -23.03
CA LEU A 965 -12.40 21.88 -22.99
C LEU A 965 -11.84 22.63 -24.20
N GLU A 966 -11.31 21.93 -25.21
CA GLU A 966 -10.83 22.53 -26.47
C GLU A 966 -11.72 22.20 -27.69
N ASP A 967 -12.83 21.46 -27.51
CA ASP A 967 -13.73 21.06 -28.60
C ASP A 967 -15.14 21.72 -28.57
N ASP A 968 -15.38 22.72 -27.71
CA ASP A 968 -16.70 23.37 -27.56
C ASP A 968 -16.77 24.83 -28.05
N ASP A 969 -15.82 25.28 -28.87
CA ASP A 969 -15.90 26.56 -29.59
C ASP A 969 -15.80 26.30 -31.09
N ASP A 970 -16.89 25.79 -31.70
CA ASP A 970 -17.26 26.01 -33.12
C ASP A 970 -18.53 25.20 -33.44
N GLU A 971 -19.72 25.83 -33.36
CA GLU A 971 -20.70 25.86 -34.47
C GLU A 971 -22.00 26.60 -34.07
N GLU A 972 -22.37 27.51 -34.97
CA GLU A 972 -23.43 28.52 -34.94
C GLU A 972 -24.87 28.00 -35.11
N GLU A 973 -25.80 28.86 -34.67
CA GLU A 973 -27.12 29.18 -35.25
C GLU A 973 -28.08 28.06 -35.72
N ASN A 974 -29.22 27.95 -35.03
CA ASN A 974 -30.54 28.38 -35.54
C ASN A 974 -31.69 27.83 -34.69
N THR A 975 -32.51 28.69 -34.08
CA THR A 975 -33.97 28.81 -34.34
C THR A 975 -34.65 29.85 -33.42
N PRO A 976 -35.77 30.47 -33.84
CA PRO A 976 -36.13 31.84 -33.46
C PRO A 976 -37.21 31.96 -32.37
N GLY A 977 -37.12 33.06 -31.62
CA GLY A 977 -38.22 33.95 -31.21
C GLY A 977 -39.30 33.42 -30.25
N THR A 978 -39.42 34.05 -29.08
CA THR A 978 -40.49 35.05 -28.81
C THR A 978 -40.24 35.78 -27.49
N ASP A 979 -40.56 37.08 -27.51
CA ASP A 979 -40.56 38.09 -26.46
C ASP A 979 -41.16 37.65 -25.11
N GLU A 980 -40.58 38.14 -24.02
CA GLU A 980 -41.27 39.06 -23.11
C GLU A 980 -40.27 39.79 -22.20
N ALA A 981 -40.23 41.12 -22.36
CA ALA A 981 -39.48 42.07 -21.56
C ALA A 981 -40.14 42.31 -20.19
N LEU A 982 -39.38 42.85 -19.23
CA LEU A 982 -39.70 43.92 -18.25
C LEU A 982 -38.68 43.90 -17.07
N PRO A 983 -38.43 45.01 -16.34
CA PRO A 983 -37.61 46.15 -16.78
C PRO A 983 -36.54 46.58 -15.74
N SER A 984 -35.60 47.41 -16.18
CA SER A 984 -34.61 48.13 -15.37
C SER A 984 -35.24 49.24 -14.52
N PHE A 985 -34.73 49.43 -13.30
CA PHE A 985 -34.90 50.67 -12.54
C PHE A 985 -33.54 51.10 -11.97
N ASP A 986 -33.08 52.25 -12.46
CA ASP A 986 -31.90 52.99 -12.01
C ASP A 986 -32.14 53.61 -10.62
N ASP A 987 -31.14 53.55 -9.75
CA ASP A 987 -31.05 54.42 -8.56
C ASP A 987 -29.88 55.40 -8.76
N PRO A 988 -30.16 56.71 -8.90
CA PRO A 988 -29.17 57.75 -9.15
C PRO A 988 -28.73 58.36 -7.82
N MET A 989 -27.47 58.19 -7.42
CA MET A 989 -26.78 59.11 -6.49
C MET A 989 -25.28 58.72 -6.42
N LEU A 990 -24.57 59.02 -7.51
CA LEU A 990 -23.15 59.36 -7.45
C LEU A 990 -23.07 60.89 -7.37
N ASP A 991 -22.45 61.43 -6.32
CA ASP A 991 -21.65 62.64 -6.49
C ASP A 991 -20.60 62.80 -5.38
N LYS A 992 -19.33 62.90 -5.84
CA LYS A 992 -18.19 63.67 -5.28
C LYS A 992 -17.62 63.20 -3.93
N THR A 993 -16.31 62.98 -3.76
CA THR A 993 -15.14 63.76 -4.21
C THR A 993 -13.86 62.91 -4.19
N ASP A 994 -13.09 63.00 -5.28
CA ASP A 994 -11.65 63.28 -5.43
C ASP A 994 -10.59 62.97 -4.34
N ASP A 995 -9.43 62.56 -4.88
CA ASP A 995 -8.03 62.68 -4.41
C ASP A 995 -7.59 61.83 -3.20
N GLU A 996 -6.42 61.16 -3.17
CA GLU A 996 -5.19 61.31 -3.94
C GLU A 996 -4.33 60.03 -3.79
N THR A 997 -3.50 59.79 -4.80
CA THR A 997 -2.49 58.75 -5.02
C THR A 997 -1.35 58.63 -3.99
N ALA A 998 -0.93 57.38 -3.69
CA ALA A 998 0.47 56.91 -3.68
C ALA A 998 0.53 55.38 -3.64
#